data_AF-A0ABD2BZS0-F1
#
_entry.id   AF-A0ABD2BZS0-F1
#
_cell.length_a   1.000
_cell.length_b   1.000
_cell.length_c   1.000
_cell.angle_alpha   90.00
_cell.angle_beta   90.00
_cell.angle_gamma   90.00
#
_symmetry.space_group_name_H-M   'P 1'
#
loop_
_entity.id
_entity.type
_entity.pdbx_description
1 polymer ?
#
loop_
_entity_poly.entity_id
_entity_poly.type
_entity_poly.pdbx_seq_one_letter_code
_entity_poly.pdbx_strand_id
1 'polypeptide(L)'
;MPIDFYYFPLSPPCRMILLLGKAIGVHFNLISINPMKGEQMKAEFLKINPQHTIPTIDDNNIVLWERQVRVIMQYLVEKYAKDDTLYPKDPKKRGIVDQRLYFDIGTLYENIIKCYSPIFLGITDTIDENILQKVERSCEILNTYLDGNDFVAGENLTIADFSISTSIVFLQNFEFDIGRYDNLTAWYDRCKTAMEKFGFEEIHAAGNKVFNEGYRANLAKSMSLDLYYLPMSAPCRAVLLTAEAIGLSLNLKEIDLFSGEQLKPEYEEINPQRTIPFLVDGDYKLSESRAIMCYLVDQYGKNERLYPQNPVSRALVNQKLYFDIGTLYKNLSSYFYPVVFGDAESYDEEKYEKLKDSFDLLEKFLEDQDYVVGRSLTIADLTLASSVSTAEALGFEVFRYKNVSKWMDRIKSSAPGYRKANGEGLEILKKFVADRTSQELGEPAYDHKDYSNPLRRINVKFNIQRKKMPVDLYQAVGSAPCSAVRLTAAAVGVSLNLKDTNLMVGEHLKPEFLKMNPQHTIPTIDDNGFYLWESRAIMGYLVDQYGKNDSLYPKDAKKRAVVNQRLFFDANVLYQSFADYYYPMIFAGAPKDLTKFEKIEKALEFLDKFLENENYVAGKNMTIADHSITTTISNFELMDYDLSKFTNITKWYKRMKSEIVKYDEIRVESIKAFKALMDTLSKKKH
;
A
#
# COMPACT_ATOMS: atom_id res chain seq x y z
N MET A 1 32.82 -5.09 25.98
CA MET A 1 31.67 -4.54 26.72
C MET A 1 30.42 -4.79 25.88
N PRO A 2 29.21 -4.87 26.47
CA PRO A 2 27.98 -4.88 25.67
C PRO A 2 27.90 -3.59 24.83
N ILE A 3 27.10 -3.63 23.75
CA ILE A 3 26.78 -2.44 22.96
C ILE A 3 25.52 -1.82 23.56
N ASP A 4 25.58 -0.54 23.94
CA ASP A 4 24.40 0.17 24.44
C ASP A 4 23.44 0.42 23.27
N PHE A 5 22.20 -0.05 23.38
CA PHE A 5 21.21 0.03 22.30
C PHE A 5 19.96 0.76 22.79
N TYR A 6 19.82 2.00 22.33
CA TYR A 6 18.67 2.86 22.55
C TYR A 6 17.56 2.51 21.55
N TYR A 7 16.48 1.91 22.05
CA TYR A 7 15.48 1.24 21.24
C TYR A 7 14.05 1.41 21.78
N PHE A 8 13.08 1.04 20.96
CA PHE A 8 11.67 0.92 21.35
C PHE A 8 11.10 -0.38 20.79
N PRO A 9 10.52 -1.29 21.61
CA PRO A 9 10.06 -2.61 21.15
C PRO A 9 9.09 -2.60 19.97
N LEU A 10 8.25 -1.56 19.84
CA LEU A 10 7.30 -1.46 18.75
C LEU A 10 7.94 -0.98 17.43
N SER A 11 9.08 -0.29 17.47
CA SER A 11 9.69 0.33 16.27
C SER A 11 10.21 -0.75 15.31
N PRO A 12 9.71 -0.86 14.06
CA PRO A 12 10.20 -1.86 13.11
C PRO A 12 11.72 -1.75 12.84
N PRO A 13 12.31 -0.55 12.66
CA PRO A 13 13.76 -0.39 12.59
C PRO A 13 14.51 -0.86 13.85
N CYS A 14 13.93 -0.78 15.05
CA CYS A 14 14.55 -1.37 16.24
C CYS A 14 14.48 -2.91 16.24
N ARG A 15 13.36 -3.49 15.77
CA ARG A 15 13.19 -4.96 15.64
C ARG A 15 14.21 -5.58 14.69
N MET A 16 14.56 -4.89 13.60
CA MET A 16 15.63 -5.32 12.67
C MET A 16 16.99 -5.50 13.37
N ILE A 17 17.36 -4.62 14.31
CA ILE A 17 18.61 -4.75 15.09
C ILE A 17 18.53 -5.87 16.13
N LEU A 18 17.42 -6.03 16.83
CA LEU A 18 17.25 -7.12 17.79
C LEU A 18 17.43 -8.49 17.11
N LEU A 19 16.81 -8.67 15.94
CA LEU A 19 16.85 -9.93 15.19
C LEU A 19 18.25 -10.20 14.62
N LEU A 20 18.87 -9.19 14.00
CA LEU A 20 20.22 -9.31 13.45
C LEU A 20 21.27 -9.53 14.56
N GLY A 21 21.14 -8.86 15.70
CA GLY A 21 22.04 -9.03 16.85
C GLY A 21 21.98 -10.44 17.42
N LYS A 22 20.78 -11.00 17.62
CA LYS A 22 20.60 -12.43 17.96
C LYS A 22 21.23 -13.35 16.92
N ALA A 23 21.12 -13.02 15.62
CA ALA A 23 21.66 -13.84 14.54
C ALA A 23 23.20 -13.89 14.49
N ILE A 24 23.88 -12.78 14.79
CA ILE A 24 25.37 -12.71 14.80
C ILE A 24 25.99 -12.97 16.18
N GLY A 25 25.18 -13.07 17.24
CA GLY A 25 25.66 -13.28 18.61
C GLY A 25 26.12 -12.01 19.33
N VAL A 26 25.60 -10.83 18.93
CA VAL A 26 25.84 -9.56 19.63
C VAL A 26 24.86 -9.41 20.79
N HIS A 27 25.41 -9.22 21.99
CA HIS A 27 24.65 -8.90 23.20
C HIS A 27 24.56 -7.38 23.41
N PHE A 28 23.33 -6.85 23.30
CA PHE A 28 23.03 -5.45 23.60
C PHE A 28 22.72 -5.23 25.08
N ASN A 29 23.12 -4.08 25.61
CA ASN A 29 22.52 -3.47 26.78
C ASN A 29 21.29 -2.65 26.32
N LEU A 30 20.08 -3.10 26.66
CA LEU A 30 18.84 -2.59 26.07
C LEU A 30 18.29 -1.39 26.84
N ILE A 31 18.40 -0.20 26.26
CA ILE A 31 17.97 1.07 26.84
C ILE A 31 16.67 1.52 26.17
N SER A 32 15.55 1.42 26.88
CA SER A 32 14.24 1.82 26.34
C SER A 32 14.12 3.35 26.24
N ILE A 33 13.84 3.85 25.04
CA ILE A 33 13.44 5.24 24.77
C ILE A 33 12.05 5.21 24.12
N ASN A 34 11.04 5.84 24.71
CA ASN A 34 9.67 5.85 24.18
C ASN A 34 9.36 7.13 23.37
N PRO A 35 9.20 7.05 22.03
CA PRO A 35 8.91 8.23 21.20
C PRO A 35 7.57 8.89 21.51
N MET A 36 6.57 8.11 21.93
CA MET A 36 5.22 8.58 22.27
C MET A 36 5.18 9.40 23.57
N LYS A 37 6.26 9.36 24.35
CA LYS A 37 6.45 10.16 25.58
C LYS A 37 7.46 11.30 25.40
N GLY A 38 7.95 11.55 24.17
CA GLY A 38 8.95 12.58 23.90
C GLY A 38 10.33 12.30 24.53
N GLU A 39 10.64 11.06 24.90
CA GLU A 39 11.90 10.74 25.61
C GLU A 39 13.14 10.93 24.75
N GLN A 40 12.99 10.79 23.42
CA GLN A 40 13.98 11.14 22.40
C GLN A 40 14.28 12.64 22.30
N MET A 41 13.43 13.50 22.89
CA MET A 41 13.62 14.96 22.93
C MET A 41 14.31 15.43 24.23
N LYS A 42 14.63 14.52 25.15
CA LYS A 42 15.28 14.86 26.43
C LYS A 42 16.76 15.22 26.23
N ALA A 43 17.26 16.14 27.04
CA ALA A 43 18.61 16.70 26.91
C ALA A 43 19.74 15.66 27.12
N GLU A 44 19.46 14.55 27.79
CA GLU A 44 20.36 13.41 27.95
C GLU A 44 20.52 12.64 26.63
N PHE A 45 19.42 12.39 25.92
CA PHE A 45 19.42 11.66 24.66
C PHE A 45 19.90 12.53 23.48
N LEU A 46 19.54 13.82 23.47
CA LEU A 46 19.99 14.76 22.44
C LEU A 46 21.52 14.94 22.36
N LYS A 47 22.24 14.69 23.47
CA LYS A 47 23.71 14.66 23.49
C LYS A 47 24.31 13.43 22.80
N ILE A 48 23.54 12.35 22.69
CA ILE A 48 23.93 11.06 22.11
C ILE A 48 23.51 11.02 20.64
N ASN A 49 22.25 11.38 20.36
CA ASN A 49 21.71 11.55 19.01
C ASN A 49 21.03 12.92 18.87
N PRO A 50 21.67 13.92 18.21
CA PRO A 50 21.05 15.23 17.96
C PRO A 50 19.90 15.18 16.94
N GLN A 51 19.81 14.12 16.14
CA GLN A 51 18.67 13.84 15.26
C GLN A 51 17.51 13.14 15.98
N HIS A 52 17.52 13.07 17.32
CA HIS A 52 16.38 12.69 18.19
C HIS A 52 15.57 11.47 17.70
N THR A 53 16.29 10.45 17.23
CA THR A 53 15.75 9.28 16.53
C THR A 53 16.24 7.98 17.18
N ILE A 54 15.53 6.89 16.90
CA ILE A 54 15.91 5.52 17.25
C ILE A 54 15.67 4.62 16.02
N PRO A 55 16.46 3.55 15.80
CA PRO A 55 17.52 3.03 16.67
C PRO A 55 18.78 3.91 16.74
N THR A 56 19.39 3.94 17.93
CA THR A 56 20.75 4.45 18.16
C THR A 56 21.54 3.40 18.93
N ILE A 57 22.78 3.13 18.57
CA ILE A 57 23.71 2.32 19.37
C ILE A 57 24.92 3.17 19.81
N ASP A 58 25.54 2.84 20.94
CA ASP A 58 26.94 3.21 21.24
C ASP A 58 27.79 1.93 21.37
N ASP A 59 28.79 1.84 20.50
CA ASP A 59 29.80 0.79 20.50
C ASP A 59 31.19 1.37 20.83
N ASN A 60 31.43 1.57 22.12
CA ASN A 60 32.70 2.01 22.71
C ASN A 60 33.11 3.42 22.24
N ASN A 61 32.23 4.41 22.43
CA ASN A 61 32.31 5.80 21.94
C ASN A 61 32.18 5.92 20.42
N ILE A 62 31.55 4.93 19.77
CA ILE A 62 31.10 5.04 18.38
C ILE A 62 29.59 4.94 18.41
N VAL A 63 28.99 6.12 18.55
CA VAL A 63 27.54 6.27 18.52
C VAL A 63 27.10 6.26 17.05
N LEU A 64 26.28 5.30 16.66
CA LEU A 64 25.64 5.23 15.35
C LEU A 64 24.13 5.36 15.51
N TRP A 65 23.58 6.38 14.90
CA TRP A 65 22.15 6.63 14.78
C TRP A 65 21.79 6.83 13.31
N GLU A 66 20.60 6.40 12.92
CA GLU A 66 20.02 6.69 11.61
C GLU A 66 18.49 6.57 11.76
N ARG A 67 17.73 7.43 11.08
CA ARG A 67 16.26 7.41 11.11
C ARG A 67 15.69 6.08 10.60
N GLN A 68 16.46 5.36 9.78
CA GLN A 68 16.16 4.04 9.25
C GLN A 68 17.42 3.13 9.22
N VAL A 69 17.94 2.74 10.39
CA VAL A 69 18.67 1.50 10.77
C VAL A 69 19.79 0.87 9.90
N ARG A 70 19.74 0.87 8.56
CA ARG A 70 20.50 -0.04 7.68
C ARG A 70 22.02 0.12 7.80
N VAL A 71 22.51 1.31 8.16
CA VAL A 71 23.92 1.58 8.54
C VAL A 71 24.37 0.73 9.73
N ILE A 72 23.53 0.66 10.77
CA ILE A 72 23.82 -0.08 11.99
C ILE A 72 23.87 -1.58 11.67
N MET A 73 23.03 -2.06 10.74
CA MET A 73 23.07 -3.46 10.28
C MET A 73 24.38 -3.80 9.55
N GLN A 74 24.81 -2.96 8.61
CA GLN A 74 26.10 -3.11 7.92
C GLN A 74 27.27 -3.10 8.92
N TYR A 75 27.31 -2.11 9.81
CA TYR A 75 28.37 -1.97 10.82
C TYR A 75 28.47 -3.18 11.76
N LEU A 76 27.34 -3.66 12.28
CA LEU A 76 27.31 -4.80 13.19
C LEU A 76 27.79 -6.08 12.52
N VAL A 77 27.41 -6.32 11.25
CA VAL A 77 27.88 -7.49 10.51
C VAL A 77 29.37 -7.37 10.15
N GLU A 78 29.84 -6.23 9.63
CA GLU A 78 31.27 -6.06 9.30
C GLU A 78 32.20 -6.19 10.51
N LYS A 79 31.71 -5.90 11.73
CA LYS A 79 32.51 -5.96 12.95
C LYS A 79 32.35 -7.26 13.76
N TYR A 80 31.17 -7.91 13.75
CA TYR A 80 30.85 -9.00 14.67
C TYR A 80 30.37 -10.31 14.01
N ALA A 81 30.05 -10.33 12.72
CA ALA A 81 29.74 -11.59 12.04
C ALA A 81 31.00 -12.46 11.92
N LYS A 82 30.81 -13.79 11.98
CA LYS A 82 31.89 -14.78 11.94
C LYS A 82 32.51 -14.93 10.54
N ASP A 83 31.75 -14.55 9.53
CA ASP A 83 32.03 -14.67 8.11
C ASP A 83 31.24 -13.55 7.38
N ASP A 84 31.46 -13.39 6.06
CA ASP A 84 30.79 -12.36 5.27
C ASP A 84 29.50 -12.83 4.57
N THR A 85 28.92 -13.99 4.92
CA THR A 85 27.69 -14.50 4.25
C THR A 85 26.54 -13.50 4.32
N LEU A 86 26.35 -12.85 5.48
CA LEU A 86 25.28 -11.87 5.70
C LEU A 86 25.51 -10.53 4.96
N TYR A 87 26.76 -10.20 4.62
CA TYR A 87 27.12 -8.97 3.90
C TYR A 87 28.44 -9.17 3.12
N PRO A 88 28.38 -9.81 1.93
CA PRO A 88 29.55 -10.31 1.21
C PRO A 88 30.61 -9.25 0.92
N LYS A 89 31.88 -9.67 0.86
CA LYS A 89 33.02 -8.83 0.46
C LYS A 89 33.28 -8.82 -1.05
N ASP A 90 32.63 -9.70 -1.80
CA ASP A 90 32.59 -9.65 -3.27
C ASP A 90 31.82 -8.40 -3.74
N PRO A 91 32.40 -7.52 -4.58
CA PRO A 91 31.76 -6.26 -4.97
C PRO A 91 30.40 -6.44 -5.68
N LYS A 92 30.22 -7.48 -6.51
CA LYS A 92 28.95 -7.69 -7.23
C LYS A 92 27.85 -8.16 -6.27
N LYS A 93 28.14 -9.15 -5.41
CA LYS A 93 27.20 -9.61 -4.37
C LYS A 93 26.85 -8.48 -3.40
N ARG A 94 27.86 -7.71 -2.95
CA ARG A 94 27.67 -6.54 -2.08
C ARG A 94 26.77 -5.48 -2.73
N GLY A 95 27.04 -5.14 -3.99
CA GLY A 95 26.24 -4.17 -4.74
C GLY A 95 24.75 -4.54 -4.82
N ILE A 96 24.42 -5.83 -4.94
CA ILE A 96 23.03 -6.31 -4.86
C ILE A 96 22.47 -6.11 -3.45
N VAL A 97 23.17 -6.54 -2.39
CA VAL A 97 22.69 -6.37 -1.00
C VAL A 97 22.44 -4.90 -0.68
N ASP A 98 23.39 -4.02 -1.01
CA ASP A 98 23.25 -2.58 -0.81
C ASP A 98 22.08 -2.02 -1.63
N GLN A 99 21.92 -2.41 -2.91
CA GLN A 99 20.77 -2.02 -3.72
C GLN A 99 19.43 -2.42 -3.07
N ARG A 100 19.33 -3.61 -2.45
CA ARG A 100 18.12 -4.02 -1.73
C ARG A 100 17.89 -3.21 -0.45
N LEU A 101 18.94 -2.85 0.29
CA LEU A 101 18.84 -1.94 1.43
C LEU A 101 18.41 -0.52 1.02
N TYR A 102 18.90 -0.01 -0.12
CA TYR A 102 18.51 1.28 -0.69
C TYR A 102 17.07 1.28 -1.23
N PHE A 103 16.63 0.18 -1.85
CA PHE A 103 15.22 -0.02 -2.24
C PHE A 103 14.29 -0.10 -1.02
N ASP A 104 14.68 -0.80 0.04
CA ASP A 104 13.89 -0.91 1.26
C ASP A 104 13.71 0.46 1.95
N ILE A 105 14.79 1.21 2.12
CA ILE A 105 14.78 2.52 2.80
C ILE A 105 14.13 3.63 1.97
N GLY A 106 14.40 3.69 0.66
CA GLY A 106 13.97 4.79 -0.21
C GLY A 106 12.69 4.52 -0.99
N THR A 107 12.12 3.30 -0.93
CA THR A 107 10.92 2.94 -1.70
C THR A 107 9.95 2.06 -0.90
N LEU A 108 10.32 0.85 -0.49
CA LEU A 108 9.36 -0.07 0.15
C LEU A 108 8.85 0.45 1.51
N TYR A 109 9.74 0.59 2.50
CA TYR A 109 9.37 1.02 3.85
C TYR A 109 8.79 2.44 3.88
N GLU A 110 9.34 3.33 3.05
CA GLU A 110 8.87 4.71 2.93
C GLU A 110 7.45 4.81 2.35
N ASN A 111 7.10 3.98 1.34
CA ASN A 111 5.73 3.90 0.83
C ASN A 111 4.76 3.31 1.87
N ILE A 112 5.16 2.25 2.59
CA ILE A 112 4.35 1.64 3.66
C ILE A 112 4.07 2.67 4.77
N ILE A 113 5.11 3.39 5.21
CA ILE A 113 5.00 4.44 6.23
C ILE A 113 4.07 5.57 5.77
N LYS A 114 4.21 6.05 4.53
CA LYS A 114 3.35 7.09 3.96
C LYS A 114 1.89 6.65 3.83
N CYS A 115 1.64 5.38 3.50
CA CYS A 115 0.28 4.84 3.33
C CYS A 115 -0.45 4.66 4.67
N TYR A 116 0.19 3.98 5.64
CA TYR A 116 -0.50 3.46 6.82
C TYR A 116 -0.25 4.22 8.12
N SER A 117 0.84 4.99 8.24
CA SER A 117 1.09 5.77 9.47
C SER A 117 0.02 6.85 9.72
N PRO A 118 -0.51 7.57 8.72
CA PRO A 118 -1.62 8.51 8.93
C PRO A 118 -2.86 7.85 9.55
N ILE A 119 -3.18 6.62 9.12
CA ILE A 119 -4.32 5.83 9.63
C ILE A 119 -4.04 5.34 11.05
N PHE A 120 -2.87 4.74 11.28
CA PHE A 120 -2.48 4.26 12.61
C PHE A 120 -2.41 5.40 13.65
N LEU A 121 -2.00 6.60 13.26
CA LEU A 121 -1.95 7.78 14.12
C LEU A 121 -3.29 8.51 14.26
N GLY A 122 -4.34 8.10 13.52
CA GLY A 122 -5.65 8.76 13.55
C GLY A 122 -5.66 10.17 12.95
N ILE A 123 -4.72 10.46 12.04
CA ILE A 123 -4.66 11.72 11.25
C ILE A 123 -5.67 11.67 10.10
N THR A 124 -5.93 10.46 9.59
CA THR A 124 -7.00 10.10 8.67
C THR A 124 -7.48 8.69 9.05
N ASP A 125 -8.56 8.25 8.45
CA ASP A 125 -9.21 6.96 8.61
C ASP A 125 -9.40 6.23 7.25
N THR A 126 -9.12 6.90 6.13
CA THR A 126 -9.12 6.34 4.77
C THR A 126 -7.70 6.03 4.25
N ILE A 127 -7.58 5.10 3.30
CA ILE A 127 -6.33 4.83 2.58
C ILE A 127 -6.22 5.75 1.36
N ASP A 128 -5.07 6.42 1.16
CA ASP A 128 -4.76 7.09 -0.11
C ASP A 128 -4.35 6.05 -1.16
N GLU A 129 -5.29 5.73 -2.06
CA GLU A 129 -5.09 4.82 -3.20
C GLU A 129 -3.85 5.15 -4.04
N ASN A 130 -3.50 6.44 -4.19
CA ASN A 130 -2.33 6.86 -4.94
C ASN A 130 -1.01 6.51 -4.21
N ILE A 131 -1.05 6.25 -2.91
CA ILE A 131 0.08 5.75 -2.12
C ILE A 131 0.01 4.23 -1.98
N LEU A 132 -1.20 3.64 -1.87
CA LEU A 132 -1.39 2.19 -1.90
C LEU A 132 -0.83 1.57 -3.19
N GLN A 133 -1.13 2.14 -4.35
CA GLN A 133 -0.55 1.72 -5.64
C GLN A 133 0.99 1.78 -5.65
N LYS A 134 1.61 2.66 -4.85
CA LYS A 134 3.08 2.70 -4.69
C LYS A 134 3.60 1.61 -3.75
N VAL A 135 2.83 1.21 -2.73
CA VAL A 135 3.12 0.03 -1.90
C VAL A 135 3.00 -1.26 -2.73
N GLU A 136 1.95 -1.37 -3.53
CA GLU A 136 1.74 -2.49 -4.47
C GLU A 136 2.86 -2.56 -5.50
N ARG A 137 3.21 -1.44 -6.14
CA ARG A 137 4.36 -1.39 -7.06
C ARG A 137 5.68 -1.78 -6.39
N SER A 138 5.89 -1.40 -5.11
CA SER A 138 7.04 -1.90 -4.34
C SER A 138 6.99 -3.43 -4.16
N CYS A 139 5.81 -4.01 -3.93
CA CYS A 139 5.64 -5.46 -3.81
C CYS A 139 5.85 -6.19 -5.14
N GLU A 140 5.39 -5.64 -6.28
CA GLU A 140 5.68 -6.16 -7.62
C GLU A 140 7.20 -6.19 -7.90
N ILE A 141 7.90 -5.11 -7.58
CA ILE A 141 9.35 -4.98 -7.76
C ILE A 141 10.09 -5.99 -6.88
N LEU A 142 9.69 -6.13 -5.62
CA LEU A 142 10.25 -7.12 -4.70
C LEU A 142 9.99 -8.56 -5.18
N ASN A 143 8.77 -8.87 -5.63
CA ASN A 143 8.42 -10.16 -6.22
C ASN A 143 9.23 -10.47 -7.49
N THR A 144 9.63 -9.43 -8.24
CA THR A 144 10.51 -9.53 -9.41
C THR A 144 11.96 -9.83 -9.00
N TYR A 145 12.47 -9.23 -7.92
CA TYR A 145 13.81 -9.53 -7.37
C TYR A 145 13.95 -10.97 -6.89
N LEU A 146 12.83 -11.62 -6.59
CA LEU A 146 12.75 -12.98 -6.07
C LEU A 146 12.49 -14.04 -7.17
N ASP A 147 12.37 -13.66 -8.45
CA ASP A 147 12.31 -14.66 -9.54
C ASP A 147 13.66 -15.38 -9.70
N GLY A 148 13.73 -16.63 -9.25
CA GLY A 148 14.92 -17.47 -9.34
C GLY A 148 15.97 -17.21 -8.26
N ASN A 149 15.64 -16.46 -7.20
CA ASN A 149 16.51 -16.27 -6.03
C ASN A 149 15.82 -16.82 -4.76
N ASP A 150 16.56 -17.55 -3.93
CA ASP A 150 16.04 -18.03 -2.64
C ASP A 150 15.87 -16.89 -1.63
N PHE A 151 16.72 -15.87 -1.70
CA PHE A 151 16.77 -14.69 -0.84
C PHE A 151 16.87 -13.41 -1.68
N VAL A 152 16.57 -12.24 -1.09
CA VAL A 152 16.31 -11.00 -1.83
C VAL A 152 17.54 -10.45 -2.58
N ALA A 153 18.73 -10.93 -2.19
CA ALA A 153 20.01 -10.62 -2.83
C ALA A 153 20.72 -11.83 -3.48
N GLY A 154 20.07 -13.00 -3.58
CA GLY A 154 20.62 -14.20 -4.24
C GLY A 154 20.29 -15.52 -3.53
N GLU A 155 21.24 -16.46 -3.54
CA GLU A 155 21.07 -17.81 -2.98
C GLU A 155 21.18 -17.89 -1.44
N ASN A 156 21.65 -16.83 -0.78
CA ASN A 156 21.98 -16.84 0.66
C ASN A 156 21.25 -15.72 1.40
N LEU A 157 20.89 -15.97 2.66
CA LEU A 157 20.30 -14.99 3.56
C LEU A 157 21.30 -13.84 3.84
N THR A 158 20.87 -12.60 3.66
CA THR A 158 21.69 -11.38 3.84
C THR A 158 21.04 -10.36 4.76
N ILE A 159 21.75 -9.30 5.16
CA ILE A 159 21.16 -8.18 5.92
C ILE A 159 19.99 -7.49 5.19
N ALA A 160 19.91 -7.59 3.86
CA ALA A 160 18.74 -7.11 3.12
C ALA A 160 17.47 -7.92 3.44
N ASP A 161 17.60 -9.23 3.69
CA ASP A 161 16.48 -10.10 4.06
C ASP A 161 15.98 -9.80 5.48
N PHE A 162 16.89 -9.58 6.43
CA PHE A 162 16.55 -9.10 7.78
C PHE A 162 15.81 -7.74 7.75
N SER A 163 16.19 -6.87 6.81
CA SER A 163 15.58 -5.55 6.67
C SER A 163 14.19 -5.62 6.04
N ILE A 164 14.10 -6.25 4.86
CA ILE A 164 12.87 -6.29 4.07
C ILE A 164 11.82 -7.19 4.74
N SER A 165 12.22 -8.27 5.43
CA SER A 165 11.25 -9.14 6.11
C SER A 165 10.54 -8.42 7.25
N THR A 166 11.23 -7.60 8.05
CA THR A 166 10.57 -6.74 9.06
C THR A 166 9.74 -5.63 8.42
N SER A 167 10.11 -5.10 7.25
CA SER A 167 9.25 -4.19 6.47
C SER A 167 7.95 -4.88 6.01
N ILE A 168 8.02 -6.15 5.58
CA ILE A 168 6.83 -6.94 5.17
C ILE A 168 5.99 -7.37 6.37
N VAL A 169 6.60 -7.79 7.49
CA VAL A 169 5.89 -7.98 8.77
C VAL A 169 5.13 -6.71 9.16
N PHE A 170 5.74 -5.54 8.99
CA PHE A 170 5.09 -4.27 9.30
C PHE A 170 3.88 -4.01 8.40
N LEU A 171 4.02 -4.21 7.09
CA LEU A 171 2.94 -4.11 6.08
C LEU A 171 1.75 -5.05 6.37
N GLN A 172 2.00 -6.30 6.74
CA GLN A 172 0.93 -7.27 7.03
C GLN A 172 0.04 -6.90 8.22
N ASN A 173 0.50 -6.05 9.16
CA ASN A 173 -0.35 -5.57 10.26
C ASN A 173 -1.53 -4.72 9.77
N PHE A 174 -1.41 -4.16 8.56
CA PHE A 174 -2.42 -3.33 7.91
C PHE A 174 -3.30 -4.12 6.94
N GLU A 175 -3.39 -5.45 7.12
CA GLU A 175 -4.22 -6.38 6.35
C GLU A 175 -3.90 -6.48 4.85
N PHE A 176 -2.76 -5.93 4.42
CA PHE A 176 -2.30 -6.01 3.04
C PHE A 176 -1.98 -7.45 2.63
N ASP A 177 -2.71 -7.98 1.64
CA ASP A 177 -2.51 -9.32 1.12
C ASP A 177 -1.25 -9.41 0.24
N ILE A 178 -0.20 -10.02 0.80
CA ILE A 178 1.02 -10.40 0.06
C ILE A 178 0.86 -11.70 -0.73
N GLY A 179 -0.19 -12.49 -0.48
CA GLY A 179 -0.50 -13.75 -1.18
C GLY A 179 -0.74 -13.59 -2.68
N ARG A 180 -1.01 -12.35 -3.11
CA ARG A 180 -1.07 -11.92 -4.53
C ARG A 180 0.29 -12.02 -5.25
N TYR A 181 1.38 -12.25 -4.51
CA TYR A 181 2.76 -12.25 -5.00
C TYR A 181 3.45 -13.58 -4.65
N ASP A 182 3.40 -14.55 -5.58
CA ASP A 182 3.92 -15.93 -5.41
C ASP A 182 5.35 -15.99 -4.83
N ASN A 183 6.30 -15.23 -5.41
CA ASN A 183 7.71 -15.28 -5.01
C ASN A 183 7.94 -14.58 -3.66
N LEU A 184 7.26 -13.46 -3.43
CA LEU A 184 7.31 -12.70 -2.17
C LEU A 184 6.79 -13.53 -0.99
N THR A 185 5.67 -14.22 -1.17
CA THR A 185 5.10 -15.09 -0.12
C THR A 185 6.05 -16.26 0.17
N ALA A 186 6.51 -16.97 -0.86
CA ALA A 186 7.42 -18.10 -0.68
C ALA A 186 8.78 -17.70 -0.07
N TRP A 187 9.30 -16.51 -0.38
CA TRP A 187 10.49 -15.93 0.26
C TRP A 187 10.24 -15.54 1.70
N TYR A 188 9.08 -14.95 2.01
CA TYR A 188 8.73 -14.53 3.35
C TYR A 188 8.66 -15.72 4.31
N ASP A 189 8.06 -16.83 3.88
CA ASP A 189 8.05 -18.09 4.63
C ASP A 189 9.45 -18.68 4.83
N ARG A 190 10.33 -18.60 3.82
CA ARG A 190 11.75 -18.98 3.96
C ARG A 190 12.48 -18.09 4.97
N CYS A 191 12.27 -16.78 4.93
CA CYS A 191 12.86 -15.81 5.86
C CYS A 191 12.42 -16.07 7.30
N LYS A 192 11.11 -16.22 7.53
CA LYS A 192 10.55 -16.60 8.84
C LYS A 192 11.16 -17.90 9.34
N THR A 193 11.16 -18.95 8.53
CA THR A 193 11.74 -20.26 8.88
C THR A 193 13.24 -20.18 9.19
N ALA A 194 14.01 -19.45 8.40
CA ALA A 194 15.47 -19.32 8.56
C ALA A 194 15.86 -18.49 9.79
N MET A 195 15.02 -17.53 10.19
CA MET A 195 15.29 -16.59 11.28
C MET A 195 14.55 -16.91 12.59
N GLU A 196 13.60 -17.85 12.63
CA GLU A 196 12.86 -18.17 13.86
C GLU A 196 13.74 -18.75 14.98
N LYS A 197 14.85 -19.41 14.64
CA LYS A 197 15.90 -19.79 15.60
C LYS A 197 16.58 -18.59 16.30
N PHE A 198 16.30 -17.38 15.86
CA PHE A 198 16.70 -16.11 16.46
C PHE A 198 15.50 -15.34 17.05
N GLY A 199 14.34 -15.99 17.22
CA GLY A 199 13.11 -15.40 17.78
C GLY A 199 12.46 -14.40 16.83
N PHE A 200 12.14 -14.81 15.60
CA PHE A 200 11.50 -13.95 14.60
C PHE A 200 10.09 -13.57 15.05
N GLU A 201 9.25 -14.53 15.42
CA GLU A 201 7.91 -14.27 15.95
C GLU A 201 7.97 -13.53 17.29
N GLU A 202 8.85 -13.97 18.21
CA GLU A 202 9.08 -13.35 19.53
C GLU A 202 9.33 -11.83 19.42
N ILE A 203 10.24 -11.41 18.54
CA ILE A 203 10.62 -10.00 18.35
C ILE A 203 9.49 -9.20 17.70
N HIS A 204 8.70 -9.82 16.82
CA HIS A 204 7.66 -9.10 16.09
C HIS A 204 6.32 -9.00 16.83
N ALA A 205 5.94 -10.00 17.64
CA ALA A 205 4.62 -10.14 18.25
C ALA A 205 4.07 -8.88 18.94
N ALA A 206 4.87 -8.23 19.80
CA ALA A 206 4.43 -7.05 20.55
C ALA A 206 4.13 -5.84 19.63
N GLY A 207 4.95 -5.60 18.62
CA GLY A 207 4.71 -4.56 17.62
C GLY A 207 3.50 -4.90 16.75
N ASN A 208 3.38 -6.15 16.31
CA ASN A 208 2.32 -6.58 15.41
C ASN A 208 0.93 -6.42 16.05
N LYS A 209 0.80 -6.82 17.32
CA LYS A 209 -0.43 -6.62 18.09
C LYS A 209 -0.86 -5.15 18.09
N VAL A 210 0.04 -4.24 18.51
CA VAL A 210 -0.30 -2.81 18.66
C VAL A 210 -0.64 -2.16 17.31
N PHE A 211 0.11 -2.45 16.24
CA PHE A 211 -0.18 -1.87 14.92
C PHE A 211 -1.49 -2.40 14.33
N ASN A 212 -1.78 -3.70 14.45
CA ASN A 212 -3.02 -4.27 13.93
C ASN A 212 -4.25 -3.80 14.72
N GLU A 213 -4.18 -3.77 16.06
CA GLU A 213 -5.26 -3.26 16.90
C GLU A 213 -5.51 -1.76 16.65
N GLY A 214 -4.46 -0.94 16.57
CA GLY A 214 -4.58 0.49 16.29
C GLY A 214 -5.09 0.82 14.89
N TYR A 215 -4.64 0.08 13.87
CA TYR A 215 -5.13 0.21 12.50
C TYR A 215 -6.63 -0.12 12.41
N ARG A 216 -7.03 -1.30 12.92
CA ARG A 216 -8.44 -1.73 12.94
C ARG A 216 -9.33 -0.74 13.70
N ALA A 217 -8.87 -0.22 14.83
CA ALA A 217 -9.62 0.73 15.66
C ALA A 217 -9.82 2.13 15.01
N ASN A 218 -9.03 2.48 13.99
CA ASN A 218 -9.20 3.72 13.23
C ASN A 218 -9.91 3.48 11.88
N LEU A 219 -9.63 2.37 11.18
CA LEU A 219 -10.37 2.00 9.96
C LEU A 219 -11.86 1.70 10.26
N ALA A 220 -12.17 1.18 11.45
CA ALA A 220 -13.55 1.01 11.92
C ALA A 220 -14.29 2.32 12.23
N LYS A 221 -13.64 3.50 12.07
CA LYS A 221 -14.30 4.82 12.17
C LYS A 221 -14.69 5.38 10.80
N SER A 222 -13.91 5.13 9.76
CA SER A 222 -14.29 5.47 8.37
C SER A 222 -15.33 4.50 7.81
N MET A 223 -15.19 3.20 8.08
CA MET A 223 -16.06 2.15 7.52
C MET A 223 -17.46 2.06 8.14
N SER A 224 -18.02 3.17 8.66
CA SER A 224 -19.39 3.23 9.16
C SER A 224 -20.38 3.45 8.01
N LEU A 225 -20.50 2.46 7.11
CA LEU A 225 -21.59 2.41 6.12
C LEU A 225 -22.90 2.12 6.86
N ASP A 226 -23.55 3.18 7.30
CA ASP A 226 -24.76 3.14 8.10
C ASP A 226 -25.96 2.83 7.19
N LEU A 227 -26.54 1.63 7.34
CA LEU A 227 -27.77 1.26 6.65
C LEU A 227 -28.96 1.39 7.60
N TYR A 228 -29.77 2.42 7.37
CA TYR A 228 -31.04 2.61 8.03
C TYR A 228 -32.10 1.71 7.38
N TYR A 229 -32.67 0.79 8.16
CA TYR A 229 -33.44 -0.33 7.65
C TYR A 229 -34.49 -0.85 8.64
N LEU A 230 -35.31 -1.79 8.19
CA LEU A 230 -36.21 -2.59 9.03
C LEU A 230 -36.05 -4.06 8.60
N PRO A 231 -35.77 -5.02 9.52
CA PRO A 231 -35.45 -6.41 9.15
C PRO A 231 -36.51 -7.09 8.28
N MET A 232 -37.80 -6.84 8.54
CA MET A 232 -38.92 -7.44 7.78
C MET A 232 -39.19 -6.80 6.41
N SER A 233 -38.48 -5.73 6.03
CA SER A 233 -38.68 -5.00 4.77
C SER A 233 -37.93 -5.66 3.60
N ALA A 234 -38.65 -6.16 2.59
CA ALA A 234 -38.03 -6.82 1.43
C ALA A 234 -37.05 -5.93 0.64
N PRO A 235 -37.32 -4.61 0.43
CA PRO A 235 -36.33 -3.68 -0.11
C PRO A 235 -35.05 -3.57 0.73
N CYS A 236 -35.14 -3.65 2.06
CA CYS A 236 -33.96 -3.67 2.94
C CYS A 236 -33.19 -4.98 2.79
N ARG A 237 -33.88 -6.13 2.82
CA ARG A 237 -33.25 -7.45 2.66
C ARG A 237 -32.56 -7.64 1.30
N ALA A 238 -33.03 -6.96 0.24
CA ALA A 238 -32.34 -6.94 -1.06
C ALA A 238 -30.97 -6.21 -1.01
N VAL A 239 -30.87 -5.14 -0.22
CA VAL A 239 -29.59 -4.44 0.04
C VAL A 239 -28.67 -5.33 0.89
N LEU A 240 -29.19 -5.95 1.95
CA LEU A 240 -28.43 -6.87 2.80
C LEU A 240 -27.90 -8.07 2.00
N LEU A 241 -28.71 -8.67 1.12
CA LEU A 241 -28.30 -9.75 0.22
C LEU A 241 -27.15 -9.31 -0.69
N THR A 242 -27.19 -8.07 -1.16
CA THR A 242 -26.15 -7.51 -2.04
C THR A 242 -24.85 -7.27 -1.29
N ALA A 243 -24.91 -6.76 -0.05
CA ALA A 243 -23.75 -6.58 0.81
C ALA A 243 -23.08 -7.92 1.17
N GLU A 244 -23.86 -8.94 1.57
CA GLU A 244 -23.33 -10.30 1.78
C GLU A 244 -22.72 -10.89 0.50
N ALA A 245 -23.34 -10.65 -0.67
CA ALA A 245 -22.88 -11.18 -1.96
C ALA A 245 -21.54 -10.59 -2.44
N ILE A 246 -21.15 -9.39 -1.99
CA ILE A 246 -19.83 -8.79 -2.23
C ILE A 246 -18.85 -8.97 -1.03
N GLY A 247 -19.37 -9.40 0.12
CA GLY A 247 -18.62 -9.55 1.37
C GLY A 247 -18.33 -8.23 2.08
N LEU A 248 -19.31 -7.30 2.04
CA LEU A 248 -19.27 -5.99 2.70
C LEU A 248 -20.05 -6.03 4.03
N SER A 249 -19.47 -5.48 5.09
CA SER A 249 -20.16 -5.30 6.37
C SER A 249 -20.82 -3.92 6.42
N LEU A 250 -22.09 -3.86 6.86
CA LEU A 250 -22.84 -2.62 7.05
C LEU A 250 -23.14 -2.41 8.53
N ASN A 251 -23.18 -1.15 8.97
CA ASN A 251 -23.58 -0.76 10.32
C ASN A 251 -25.10 -0.58 10.35
N LEU A 252 -25.81 -1.57 10.88
CA LEU A 252 -27.27 -1.65 10.75
C LEU A 252 -27.97 -0.75 11.78
N LYS A 253 -28.74 0.24 11.31
CA LYS A 253 -29.58 1.11 12.14
C LYS A 253 -31.04 0.73 11.93
N GLU A 254 -31.62 0.03 12.89
CA GLU A 254 -33.05 -0.29 12.83
C GLU A 254 -33.88 0.98 13.04
N ILE A 255 -34.91 1.16 12.21
CA ILE A 255 -35.87 2.28 12.24
C ILE A 255 -37.27 1.68 12.34
N ASP A 256 -37.96 1.92 13.46
CA ASP A 256 -39.31 1.40 13.65
C ASP A 256 -40.35 2.24 12.88
N LEU A 257 -40.86 1.67 11.78
CA LEU A 257 -41.89 2.29 10.97
C LEU A 257 -43.27 2.35 11.67
N PHE A 258 -43.51 1.53 12.70
CA PHE A 258 -44.80 1.41 13.37
C PHE A 258 -45.00 2.47 14.47
N SER A 259 -43.95 2.84 15.20
CA SER A 259 -43.96 4.06 16.05
C SER A 259 -43.64 5.35 15.28
N GLY A 260 -43.43 5.26 13.96
CA GLY A 260 -43.27 6.41 13.06
C GLY A 260 -41.91 7.09 13.16
N GLU A 261 -40.84 6.36 13.46
CA GLU A 261 -39.50 6.94 13.66
C GLU A 261 -38.96 7.67 12.43
N GLN A 262 -39.31 7.20 11.24
CA GLN A 262 -39.01 7.84 9.96
C GLN A 262 -39.67 9.23 9.77
N LEU A 263 -40.65 9.58 10.62
CA LEU A 263 -41.35 10.87 10.62
C LEU A 263 -40.81 11.84 11.68
N LYS A 264 -39.86 11.42 12.53
CA LYS A 264 -39.21 12.27 13.54
C LYS A 264 -38.20 13.22 12.87
N PRO A 265 -38.02 14.46 13.36
CA PRO A 265 -37.07 15.42 12.78
C PRO A 265 -35.64 14.88 12.64
N GLU A 266 -35.21 14.07 13.61
CA GLU A 266 -33.88 13.46 13.67
C GLU A 266 -33.61 12.49 12.50
N TYR A 267 -34.66 11.86 11.95
CA TYR A 267 -34.54 11.03 10.74
C TYR A 267 -34.75 11.85 9.46
N GLU A 268 -35.62 12.86 9.49
CA GLU A 268 -35.85 13.76 8.35
C GLU A 268 -34.60 14.58 7.97
N GLU A 269 -33.82 15.04 8.95
CA GLU A 269 -32.53 15.70 8.72
C GLU A 269 -31.50 14.76 8.06
N ILE A 270 -31.61 13.46 8.30
CA ILE A 270 -30.76 12.43 7.70
C ILE A 270 -31.24 12.09 6.29
N ASN A 271 -32.54 11.76 6.14
CA ASN A 271 -33.23 11.42 4.90
C ASN A 271 -34.55 12.24 4.74
N PRO A 272 -34.54 13.34 3.96
CA PRO A 272 -35.74 14.13 3.67
C PRO A 272 -36.85 13.36 2.93
N GLN A 273 -36.55 12.21 2.32
CA GLN A 273 -37.54 11.34 1.69
C GLN A 273 -38.27 10.44 2.71
N ARG A 274 -37.84 10.42 3.99
CA ARG A 274 -38.48 9.70 5.11
C ARG A 274 -38.75 8.20 4.84
N THR A 275 -37.84 7.55 4.12
CA THR A 275 -37.98 6.19 3.57
C THR A 275 -36.83 5.28 3.97
N ILE A 276 -37.05 3.96 3.91
CA ILE A 276 -36.00 2.94 4.08
C ILE A 276 -36.03 1.93 2.91
N PRO A 277 -34.90 1.27 2.58
CA PRO A 277 -33.57 1.48 3.14
C PRO A 277 -32.96 2.83 2.73
N PHE A 278 -32.08 3.35 3.59
CA PHE A 278 -31.27 4.54 3.32
C PHE A 278 -29.82 4.26 3.74
N LEU A 279 -28.87 4.50 2.84
CA LEU A 279 -27.45 4.33 3.07
C LEU A 279 -26.80 5.69 3.35
N VAL A 280 -25.95 5.73 4.38
CA VAL A 280 -24.97 6.80 4.60
C VAL A 280 -23.57 6.19 4.51
N ASP A 281 -22.70 6.84 3.72
CA ASP A 281 -21.38 6.36 3.34
C ASP A 281 -20.42 7.56 3.37
N GLY A 282 -19.90 7.85 4.58
CA GLY A 282 -19.28 9.14 4.89
C GLY A 282 -20.29 10.30 4.69
N ASP A 283 -19.90 11.29 3.88
CA ASP A 283 -20.77 12.40 3.48
C ASP A 283 -21.80 12.01 2.40
N TYR A 284 -21.63 10.86 1.73
CA TYR A 284 -22.55 10.42 0.68
C TYR A 284 -23.82 9.80 1.30
N LYS A 285 -24.98 10.14 0.74
CA LYS A 285 -26.29 9.71 1.21
C LYS A 285 -27.13 9.23 0.03
N LEU A 286 -27.71 8.03 0.13
CA LEU A 286 -28.46 7.40 -0.96
C LEU A 286 -29.72 6.69 -0.45
N SER A 287 -30.87 7.11 -0.97
CA SER A 287 -32.15 6.39 -0.86
C SER A 287 -32.33 5.41 -2.03
N GLU A 288 -33.51 4.79 -2.13
CA GLU A 288 -33.88 3.80 -3.15
C GLU A 288 -33.03 2.52 -3.16
N SER A 289 -33.51 1.50 -2.42
CA SER A 289 -32.97 0.13 -2.38
C SER A 289 -32.26 -0.39 -3.65
N ARG A 290 -32.89 -0.33 -4.83
CA ARG A 290 -32.28 -0.84 -6.08
C ARG A 290 -31.14 0.07 -6.60
N ALA A 291 -31.15 1.36 -6.31
CA ALA A 291 -30.01 2.25 -6.56
C ALA A 291 -28.86 1.99 -5.58
N ILE A 292 -29.17 1.79 -4.29
CA ILE A 292 -28.20 1.37 -3.26
C ILE A 292 -27.52 0.05 -3.69
N MET A 293 -28.27 -0.93 -4.19
CA MET A 293 -27.72 -2.21 -4.69
C MET A 293 -26.75 -2.01 -5.85
N CYS A 294 -27.06 -1.15 -6.82
CA CYS A 294 -26.14 -0.81 -7.91
C CYS A 294 -24.88 -0.10 -7.40
N TYR A 295 -25.04 0.89 -6.51
CA TYR A 295 -23.94 1.65 -5.90
C TYR A 295 -22.98 0.74 -5.13
N LEU A 296 -23.49 -0.13 -4.25
CA LEU A 296 -22.65 -1.04 -3.47
C LEU A 296 -21.83 -2.00 -4.34
N VAL A 297 -22.37 -2.45 -5.49
CA VAL A 297 -21.61 -3.31 -6.42
C VAL A 297 -20.65 -2.49 -7.30
N ASP A 298 -21.03 -1.30 -7.77
CA ASP A 298 -20.14 -0.44 -8.56
C ASP A 298 -18.99 0.18 -7.74
N GLN A 299 -19.13 0.33 -6.41
CA GLN A 299 -18.07 0.83 -5.51
C GLN A 299 -17.28 -0.29 -4.80
N TYR A 300 -17.96 -1.27 -4.19
CA TYR A 300 -17.33 -2.28 -3.31
C TYR A 300 -17.34 -3.70 -3.91
N GLY A 301 -17.88 -3.88 -5.13
CA GLY A 301 -17.94 -5.16 -5.81
C GLY A 301 -16.56 -5.60 -6.34
N LYS A 302 -16.04 -6.70 -5.78
CA LYS A 302 -14.73 -7.29 -6.16
C LYS A 302 -14.64 -7.82 -7.59
N ASN A 303 -15.75 -7.81 -8.34
CA ASN A 303 -15.84 -8.13 -9.77
C ASN A 303 -17.24 -7.75 -10.31
N GLU A 304 -17.34 -7.54 -11.62
CA GLU A 304 -18.58 -7.10 -12.28
C GLU A 304 -19.71 -8.16 -12.34
N ARG A 305 -19.53 -9.38 -11.80
CA ARG A 305 -20.47 -10.50 -12.07
C ARG A 305 -21.91 -10.21 -11.64
N LEU A 306 -22.09 -9.52 -10.50
CA LEU A 306 -23.40 -9.20 -9.97
C LEU A 306 -24.08 -8.04 -10.72
N TYR A 307 -23.31 -7.13 -11.32
CA TYR A 307 -23.80 -5.98 -12.08
C TYR A 307 -22.83 -5.60 -13.23
N PRO A 308 -22.88 -6.31 -14.37
CA PRO A 308 -21.88 -6.18 -15.44
C PRO A 308 -21.72 -4.76 -15.97
N GLN A 309 -20.50 -4.31 -16.32
CA GLN A 309 -20.30 -2.99 -16.95
C GLN A 309 -20.65 -2.99 -18.45
N ASN A 310 -20.70 -4.16 -19.09
CA ASN A 310 -21.13 -4.29 -20.49
C ASN A 310 -22.55 -3.71 -20.68
N PRO A 311 -22.76 -2.72 -21.58
CA PRO A 311 -24.04 -2.02 -21.68
C PRO A 311 -25.26 -2.91 -21.98
N VAL A 312 -25.10 -3.99 -22.75
CA VAL A 312 -26.22 -4.90 -23.08
C VAL A 312 -26.58 -5.75 -21.87
N SER A 313 -25.59 -6.35 -21.21
CA SER A 313 -25.80 -7.11 -19.96
C SER A 313 -26.34 -6.22 -18.84
N ARG A 314 -25.82 -5.00 -18.69
CA ARG A 314 -26.28 -3.98 -17.73
C ARG A 314 -27.73 -3.60 -17.98
N ALA A 315 -28.12 -3.39 -19.24
CA ALA A 315 -29.51 -3.09 -19.61
C ALA A 315 -30.48 -4.25 -19.28
N LEU A 316 -30.05 -5.50 -19.42
CA LEU A 316 -30.88 -6.65 -19.02
C LEU A 316 -31.06 -6.75 -17.50
N VAL A 317 -30.00 -6.54 -16.70
CA VAL A 317 -30.11 -6.46 -15.23
C VAL A 317 -31.03 -5.30 -14.82
N ASN A 318 -30.84 -4.12 -15.40
CA ASN A 318 -31.68 -2.95 -15.09
C ASN A 318 -33.14 -3.16 -15.51
N GLN A 319 -33.42 -3.83 -16.64
CA GLN A 319 -34.79 -4.22 -17.01
C GLN A 319 -35.46 -5.05 -15.90
N LYS A 320 -34.75 -6.01 -15.30
CA LYS A 320 -35.30 -6.85 -14.23
C LYS A 320 -35.45 -6.10 -12.91
N LEU A 321 -34.52 -5.19 -12.57
CA LEU A 321 -34.68 -4.27 -11.42
C LEU A 321 -35.90 -3.35 -11.58
N TYR A 322 -36.14 -2.80 -12.78
CA TYR A 322 -37.30 -1.96 -13.07
C TYR A 322 -38.62 -2.76 -13.13
N PHE A 323 -38.60 -3.99 -13.65
CA PHE A 323 -39.74 -4.91 -13.60
C PHE A 323 -40.13 -5.23 -12.15
N ASP A 324 -39.16 -5.51 -11.28
CA ASP A 324 -39.44 -5.77 -9.87
C ASP A 324 -40.15 -4.56 -9.21
N ILE A 325 -39.51 -3.38 -9.19
CA ILE A 325 -40.06 -2.23 -8.46
C ILE A 325 -41.33 -1.67 -9.12
N GLY A 326 -41.43 -1.73 -10.45
CA GLY A 326 -42.58 -1.21 -11.20
C GLY A 326 -43.76 -2.17 -11.34
N THR A 327 -43.55 -3.48 -11.14
CA THR A 327 -44.56 -4.52 -11.45
C THR A 327 -44.66 -5.60 -10.35
N LEU A 328 -43.59 -6.35 -10.04
CA LEU A 328 -43.68 -7.45 -9.07
C LEU A 328 -43.90 -6.93 -7.64
N TYR A 329 -42.93 -6.19 -7.08
CA TYR A 329 -43.01 -5.64 -5.73
C TYR A 329 -44.18 -4.66 -5.59
N LYS A 330 -44.50 -3.91 -6.65
CA LYS A 330 -45.67 -3.02 -6.68
C LYS A 330 -46.99 -3.77 -6.53
N ASN A 331 -47.22 -4.82 -7.32
CA ASN A 331 -48.48 -5.57 -7.24
C ASN A 331 -48.56 -6.39 -5.95
N LEU A 332 -47.41 -6.93 -5.49
CA LEU A 332 -47.25 -7.61 -4.21
C LEU A 332 -47.68 -6.73 -3.03
N SER A 333 -47.07 -5.55 -2.90
CA SER A 333 -47.38 -4.59 -1.84
C SER A 333 -48.80 -4.06 -1.95
N SER A 334 -49.27 -3.73 -3.17
CA SER A 334 -50.64 -3.25 -3.39
C SER A 334 -51.70 -4.27 -2.95
N TYR A 335 -51.44 -5.57 -3.15
CA TYR A 335 -52.34 -6.66 -2.76
C TYR A 335 -52.26 -6.96 -1.25
N PHE A 336 -51.08 -7.22 -0.71
CA PHE A 336 -50.94 -7.70 0.67
C PHE A 336 -50.91 -6.59 1.73
N TYR A 337 -50.16 -5.51 1.51
CA TYR A 337 -49.81 -4.58 2.59
C TYR A 337 -51.03 -3.89 3.23
N PRO A 338 -52.10 -3.48 2.50
CA PRO A 338 -53.29 -2.93 3.13
C PRO A 338 -53.93 -3.88 4.16
N VAL A 339 -53.98 -5.18 3.89
CA VAL A 339 -54.53 -6.16 4.85
C VAL A 339 -53.54 -6.48 5.96
N VAL A 340 -52.27 -6.71 5.60
CA VAL A 340 -51.19 -7.07 6.54
C VAL A 340 -50.91 -5.96 7.56
N PHE A 341 -51.11 -4.68 7.21
CA PHE A 341 -50.94 -3.55 8.12
C PHE A 341 -52.25 -2.95 8.66
N GLY A 342 -53.40 -3.23 8.03
CA GLY A 342 -54.74 -2.92 8.57
C GLY A 342 -55.44 -1.71 7.96
N ASP A 343 -54.98 -1.23 6.79
CA ASP A 343 -55.67 -0.22 5.97
C ASP A 343 -56.88 -0.80 5.21
N ALA A 344 -57.02 -2.14 5.14
CA ALA A 344 -58.14 -2.83 4.51
C ALA A 344 -58.53 -4.12 5.25
N GLU A 345 -59.83 -4.42 5.30
CA GLU A 345 -60.39 -5.61 5.98
C GLU A 345 -60.33 -6.90 5.15
N SER A 346 -60.09 -6.80 3.83
CA SER A 346 -60.13 -7.94 2.91
C SER A 346 -59.22 -7.76 1.70
N TYR A 347 -58.85 -8.89 1.09
CA TYR A 347 -58.01 -8.95 -0.10
C TYR A 347 -58.79 -8.58 -1.38
N ASP A 348 -58.08 -7.97 -2.33
CA ASP A 348 -58.65 -7.40 -3.56
C ASP A 348 -58.35 -8.30 -4.77
N GLU A 349 -59.41 -8.82 -5.41
CA GLU A 349 -59.29 -9.74 -6.55
C GLU A 349 -58.62 -9.10 -7.78
N GLU A 350 -58.86 -7.82 -8.08
CA GLU A 350 -58.24 -7.13 -9.22
C GLU A 350 -56.73 -6.95 -8.98
N LYS A 351 -56.32 -6.73 -7.72
CA LYS A 351 -54.91 -6.71 -7.33
C LYS A 351 -54.28 -8.11 -7.29
N TYR A 352 -55.06 -9.15 -6.98
CA TYR A 352 -54.60 -10.54 -7.01
C TYR A 352 -54.29 -11.03 -8.42
N GLU A 353 -55.16 -10.76 -9.40
CA GLU A 353 -54.88 -11.11 -10.80
C GLU A 353 -53.65 -10.34 -11.34
N LYS A 354 -53.48 -9.06 -10.97
CA LYS A 354 -52.26 -8.30 -11.30
C LYS A 354 -51.00 -8.87 -10.62
N LEU A 355 -51.12 -9.49 -9.46
CA LEU A 355 -50.00 -10.19 -8.82
C LEU A 355 -49.68 -11.50 -9.54
N LYS A 356 -50.70 -12.26 -9.98
CA LYS A 356 -50.50 -13.41 -10.87
C LYS A 356 -49.81 -12.99 -12.16
N ASP A 357 -50.27 -11.95 -12.86
CA ASP A 357 -49.64 -11.44 -14.10
C ASP A 357 -48.12 -11.20 -13.91
N SER A 358 -47.71 -10.64 -12.76
CA SER A 358 -46.30 -10.46 -12.42
C SER A 358 -45.53 -11.79 -12.27
N PHE A 359 -46.11 -12.78 -11.60
CA PHE A 359 -45.50 -14.10 -11.45
C PHE A 359 -45.48 -14.90 -12.76
N ASP A 360 -46.53 -14.78 -13.56
CA ASP A 360 -46.68 -15.39 -14.87
C ASP A 360 -45.66 -14.82 -15.87
N LEU A 361 -45.25 -13.56 -15.70
CA LEU A 361 -44.14 -12.95 -16.45
C LEU A 361 -42.75 -13.36 -15.90
N LEU A 362 -42.61 -13.56 -14.59
CA LEU A 362 -41.36 -14.06 -13.98
C LEU A 362 -41.09 -15.53 -14.36
N GLU A 363 -42.11 -16.38 -14.38
CA GLU A 363 -42.02 -17.79 -14.84
C GLU A 363 -41.50 -17.88 -16.28
N LYS A 364 -41.94 -16.96 -17.15
CA LYS A 364 -41.47 -16.81 -18.54
C LYS A 364 -40.06 -16.22 -18.63
N PHE A 365 -39.67 -15.31 -17.74
CA PHE A 365 -38.28 -14.81 -17.67
C PHE A 365 -37.27 -15.88 -17.22
N LEU A 366 -37.73 -16.95 -16.58
CA LEU A 366 -36.93 -18.07 -16.11
C LEU A 366 -37.00 -19.30 -17.03
N GLU A 367 -37.73 -19.22 -18.16
CA GLU A 367 -37.80 -20.27 -19.17
C GLU A 367 -36.43 -20.47 -19.84
N ASP A 368 -35.92 -21.71 -19.78
CA ASP A 368 -34.56 -22.12 -20.19
C ASP A 368 -33.38 -21.32 -19.57
N GLN A 369 -33.61 -20.57 -18.47
CA GLN A 369 -32.57 -19.83 -17.76
C GLN A 369 -32.19 -20.47 -16.41
N ASP A 370 -30.99 -20.14 -15.93
CA ASP A 370 -30.60 -20.46 -14.55
C ASP A 370 -30.87 -19.31 -13.57
N TYR A 371 -30.84 -18.09 -14.06
CA TYR A 371 -31.02 -16.83 -13.32
C TYR A 371 -31.82 -15.85 -14.18
N VAL A 372 -32.40 -14.80 -13.59
CA VAL A 372 -33.31 -13.86 -14.31
C VAL A 372 -32.61 -13.05 -15.42
N VAL A 373 -31.27 -13.09 -15.44
CA VAL A 373 -30.41 -12.63 -16.54
C VAL A 373 -29.43 -13.75 -16.95
N GLY A 374 -29.97 -14.89 -17.40
CA GLY A 374 -29.21 -15.93 -18.09
C GLY A 374 -28.62 -17.00 -17.16
N ARG A 375 -27.28 -17.09 -17.11
CA ARG A 375 -26.53 -18.18 -16.44
C ARG A 375 -25.60 -17.72 -15.30
N SER A 376 -25.85 -16.57 -14.71
CA SER A 376 -25.16 -16.14 -13.48
C SER A 376 -26.06 -15.28 -12.61
N LEU A 377 -25.86 -15.43 -11.30
CA LEU A 377 -26.47 -14.61 -10.26
C LEU A 377 -26.15 -13.13 -10.48
N THR A 378 -27.17 -12.28 -10.42
CA THR A 378 -27.07 -10.82 -10.53
C THR A 378 -27.82 -10.13 -9.39
N ILE A 379 -27.64 -8.81 -9.22
CA ILE A 379 -28.45 -8.02 -8.27
C ILE A 379 -29.95 -8.04 -8.59
N ALA A 380 -30.33 -8.31 -9.85
CA ALA A 380 -31.73 -8.52 -10.21
C ALA A 380 -32.31 -9.78 -9.56
N ASP A 381 -31.53 -10.87 -9.49
CA ASP A 381 -31.96 -12.09 -8.79
C ASP A 381 -32.14 -11.83 -7.29
N LEU A 382 -31.20 -11.09 -6.67
CA LEU A 382 -31.24 -10.79 -5.23
C LEU A 382 -32.45 -9.91 -4.87
N THR A 383 -32.82 -8.95 -5.72
CA THR A 383 -34.00 -8.10 -5.50
C THR A 383 -35.31 -8.86 -5.71
N LEU A 384 -35.41 -9.65 -6.78
CA LEU A 384 -36.60 -10.45 -7.07
C LEU A 384 -36.79 -11.56 -6.01
N ALA A 385 -35.72 -12.13 -5.46
CA ALA A 385 -35.82 -13.19 -4.45
C ALA A 385 -36.33 -12.68 -3.09
N SER A 386 -36.01 -11.44 -2.68
CA SER A 386 -36.61 -10.87 -1.47
C SER A 386 -38.10 -10.54 -1.68
N SER A 387 -38.49 -10.08 -2.88
CA SER A 387 -39.90 -9.90 -3.28
C SER A 387 -40.67 -11.22 -3.31
N VAL A 388 -40.15 -12.26 -3.97
CA VAL A 388 -40.81 -13.58 -4.10
C VAL A 388 -40.88 -14.31 -2.76
N SER A 389 -39.82 -14.29 -1.94
CA SER A 389 -39.89 -14.88 -0.59
C SER A 389 -40.87 -14.15 0.32
N THR A 390 -41.06 -12.84 0.17
CA THR A 390 -42.15 -12.10 0.83
C THR A 390 -43.52 -12.56 0.34
N ALA A 391 -43.70 -12.83 -0.96
CA ALA A 391 -44.96 -13.39 -1.47
C ALA A 391 -45.24 -14.78 -0.85
N GLU A 392 -44.24 -15.66 -0.83
CA GLU A 392 -44.27 -17.00 -0.23
C GLU A 392 -44.66 -16.91 1.26
N ALA A 393 -44.01 -16.04 2.05
CA ALA A 393 -44.29 -15.83 3.47
C ALA A 393 -45.64 -15.14 3.78
N LEU A 394 -46.26 -14.50 2.79
CA LEU A 394 -47.60 -13.89 2.91
C LEU A 394 -48.71 -14.81 2.35
N GLY A 395 -48.38 -16.05 1.96
CA GLY A 395 -49.35 -17.04 1.50
C GLY A 395 -49.63 -17.04 0.00
N PHE A 396 -48.82 -16.36 -0.82
CA PHE A 396 -48.90 -16.53 -2.27
C PHE A 396 -48.34 -17.89 -2.70
N GLU A 397 -49.07 -18.58 -3.56
CA GLU A 397 -48.79 -19.97 -3.97
C GLU A 397 -47.65 -20.09 -4.99
N VAL A 398 -46.43 -19.69 -4.61
CA VAL A 398 -45.23 -19.71 -5.47
C VAL A 398 -44.98 -21.10 -6.08
N PHE A 399 -45.33 -22.18 -5.37
CA PHE A 399 -45.19 -23.58 -5.83
C PHE A 399 -45.93 -23.89 -7.14
N ARG A 400 -46.92 -23.07 -7.55
CA ARG A 400 -47.61 -23.22 -8.84
C ARG A 400 -46.74 -22.83 -10.03
N TYR A 401 -45.72 -22.00 -9.81
CA TYR A 401 -44.77 -21.50 -10.79
C TYR A 401 -43.47 -22.30 -10.66
N LYS A 402 -43.21 -23.20 -11.63
CA LYS A 402 -42.18 -24.25 -11.55
C LYS A 402 -40.78 -23.70 -11.78
N ASN A 403 -40.63 -22.79 -12.75
CA ASN A 403 -39.37 -22.11 -13.01
C ASN A 403 -39.02 -21.17 -11.85
N VAL A 404 -40.01 -20.41 -11.33
CA VAL A 404 -39.84 -19.56 -10.13
C VAL A 404 -39.44 -20.38 -8.92
N SER A 405 -40.10 -21.50 -8.63
CA SER A 405 -39.76 -22.36 -7.48
C SER A 405 -38.34 -22.93 -7.59
N LYS A 406 -38.00 -23.53 -8.73
CA LYS A 406 -36.66 -24.08 -9.03
C LYS A 406 -35.56 -23.01 -8.95
N TRP A 407 -35.85 -21.79 -9.40
CA TRP A 407 -34.94 -20.65 -9.29
C TRP A 407 -34.82 -20.17 -7.84
N MET A 408 -35.91 -20.09 -7.08
CA MET A 408 -35.85 -19.74 -5.64
C MET A 408 -35.00 -20.73 -4.85
N ASP A 409 -35.10 -22.04 -5.11
CA ASP A 409 -34.24 -23.05 -4.47
C ASP A 409 -32.76 -22.88 -4.87
N ARG A 410 -32.50 -22.48 -6.11
CA ARG A 410 -31.16 -22.09 -6.57
C ARG A 410 -30.67 -20.79 -5.90
N ILE A 411 -31.52 -19.80 -5.62
CA ILE A 411 -31.11 -18.59 -4.88
C ILE A 411 -30.87 -18.92 -3.41
N LYS A 412 -31.78 -19.67 -2.76
CA LYS A 412 -31.68 -20.18 -1.38
C LYS A 412 -30.37 -20.95 -1.13
N SER A 413 -29.76 -21.54 -2.18
CA SER A 413 -28.51 -22.29 -2.12
C SER A 413 -27.26 -21.61 -2.71
N SER A 414 -27.39 -20.65 -3.63
CA SER A 414 -26.24 -20.02 -4.33
C SER A 414 -26.00 -18.54 -4.05
N ALA A 415 -26.92 -17.82 -3.42
CA ALA A 415 -26.69 -16.44 -2.98
C ALA A 415 -25.93 -16.41 -1.63
N PRO A 416 -24.75 -15.75 -1.54
CA PRO A 416 -24.01 -15.65 -0.29
C PRO A 416 -24.85 -14.95 0.79
N GLY A 417 -24.75 -15.44 2.03
CA GLY A 417 -25.45 -14.87 3.19
C GLY A 417 -26.98 -14.96 3.15
N TYR A 418 -27.61 -15.65 2.20
CA TYR A 418 -29.08 -15.66 2.01
C TYR A 418 -29.89 -15.90 3.30
N ARG A 419 -29.48 -16.88 4.11
CA ARG A 419 -30.15 -17.18 5.39
C ARG A 419 -30.13 -16.01 6.38
N LYS A 420 -29.02 -15.27 6.44
CA LYS A 420 -28.83 -14.11 7.31
C LYS A 420 -29.55 -12.89 6.75
N ALA A 421 -29.21 -12.48 5.54
CA ALA A 421 -29.69 -11.25 4.93
C ALA A 421 -31.17 -11.27 4.51
N ASN A 422 -31.70 -12.42 4.10
CA ASN A 422 -33.11 -12.56 3.72
C ASN A 422 -33.90 -13.46 4.67
N GLY A 423 -33.34 -14.61 5.09
CA GLY A 423 -34.03 -15.58 5.92
C GLY A 423 -34.45 -15.04 7.29
N GLU A 424 -33.52 -14.51 8.10
CA GLU A 424 -33.81 -14.00 9.45
C GLU A 424 -34.88 -12.89 9.44
N GLY A 425 -34.76 -11.93 8.51
CA GLY A 425 -35.79 -10.89 8.32
C GLY A 425 -37.11 -11.41 7.74
N LEU A 426 -37.11 -12.56 7.04
CA LEU A 426 -38.33 -13.22 6.60
C LEU A 426 -39.02 -13.96 7.75
N GLU A 427 -38.28 -14.59 8.66
CA GLU A 427 -38.84 -15.16 9.89
C GLU A 427 -39.40 -14.07 10.82
N ILE A 428 -38.83 -12.86 10.83
CA ILE A 428 -39.44 -11.70 11.51
C ILE A 428 -40.73 -11.26 10.81
N LEU A 429 -40.80 -11.24 9.47
CA LEU A 429 -42.04 -10.96 8.73
C LEU A 429 -43.11 -12.02 9.02
N LYS A 430 -42.76 -13.30 8.89
CA LYS A 430 -43.63 -14.43 9.24
C LYS A 430 -44.11 -14.31 10.67
N LYS A 431 -43.23 -13.99 11.64
CA LYS A 431 -43.63 -13.80 13.03
C LYS A 431 -44.52 -12.57 13.23
N PHE A 432 -44.31 -11.46 12.55
CA PHE A 432 -45.23 -10.31 12.62
C PHE A 432 -46.63 -10.67 12.08
N VAL A 433 -46.66 -11.35 10.93
CA VAL A 433 -47.90 -11.84 10.32
C VAL A 433 -48.55 -12.88 11.22
N ALA A 434 -47.77 -13.79 11.80
CA ALA A 434 -48.22 -14.79 12.77
C ALA A 434 -48.61 -14.18 14.12
N ASP A 435 -48.04 -13.08 14.60
CA ASP A 435 -48.48 -12.44 15.84
C ASP A 435 -49.84 -11.72 15.62
N ARG A 436 -50.18 -11.36 14.36
CA ARG A 436 -51.54 -10.97 13.94
C ARG A 436 -52.46 -12.18 13.68
N THR A 437 -51.97 -13.22 13.03
CA THR A 437 -52.78 -14.35 12.53
C THR A 437 -52.77 -15.58 13.45
N SER A 438 -51.97 -15.64 14.51
CA SER A 438 -51.98 -16.69 15.57
C SER A 438 -53.06 -16.46 16.63
N GLN A 439 -54.12 -15.76 16.24
CA GLN A 439 -55.44 -16.23 16.62
C GLN A 439 -55.73 -17.63 15.98
N GLU A 440 -55.02 -18.01 14.88
CA GLU A 440 -55.13 -19.23 14.03
C GLU A 440 -53.82 -19.62 13.21
N LEU A 441 -52.81 -20.33 13.81
CA LEU A 441 -51.73 -21.16 13.13
C LEU A 441 -50.63 -20.44 12.23
N GLY A 442 -49.56 -21.06 11.65
CA GLY A 442 -48.84 -22.37 11.77
C GLY A 442 -47.81 -22.69 10.63
N GLU A 443 -46.75 -23.52 10.83
CA GLU A 443 -45.68 -23.91 9.83
C GLU A 443 -45.10 -25.36 10.00
N PRO A 444 -44.36 -26.00 9.03
CA PRO A 444 -42.86 -26.18 9.13
C PRO A 444 -41.92 -26.57 7.89
N ALA A 445 -40.70 -25.96 7.76
CA ALA A 445 -39.26 -26.46 7.60
C ALA A 445 -38.58 -27.33 6.44
N TYR A 446 -37.20 -27.25 6.36
CA TYR A 446 -36.07 -28.05 5.67
C TYR A 446 -35.57 -27.69 4.21
N ASP A 447 -34.36 -27.96 3.59
CA ASP A 447 -32.92 -28.35 3.90
C ASP A 447 -31.87 -28.00 2.73
N HIS A 448 -30.87 -28.84 2.28
CA HIS A 448 -29.57 -28.42 1.61
C HIS A 448 -28.72 -29.49 0.79
N LYS A 449 -27.59 -29.05 0.12
CA LYS A 449 -26.27 -29.73 -0.30
C LYS A 449 -26.01 -30.04 -1.83
N ASP A 450 -24.81 -30.19 -2.46
CA ASP A 450 -23.36 -29.74 -2.32
C ASP A 450 -22.43 -30.21 -3.55
N TYR A 451 -21.13 -29.81 -3.63
CA TYR A 451 -19.90 -30.36 -4.36
C TYR A 451 -19.21 -29.70 -5.62
N SER A 452 -17.89 -29.96 -5.86
CA SER A 452 -16.89 -29.23 -6.77
C SER A 452 -15.68 -30.13 -7.29
N ASN A 453 -14.46 -29.79 -7.84
CA ASN A 453 -13.51 -28.63 -7.97
C ASN A 453 -12.34 -28.86 -9.06
N PRO A 454 -11.27 -28.00 -9.29
CA PRO A 454 -10.37 -27.95 -10.51
C PRO A 454 -8.79 -28.05 -10.38
N LEU A 455 -7.98 -27.97 -11.49
CA LEU A 455 -6.46 -27.84 -11.64
C LEU A 455 -6.03 -27.58 -13.16
N ARG A 456 -4.79 -27.35 -13.74
CA ARG A 456 -3.30 -27.29 -13.44
C ARG A 456 -2.44 -26.39 -14.46
N ARG A 457 -1.12 -26.62 -14.72
CA ARG A 457 -0.11 -25.78 -15.51
C ARG A 457 1.16 -26.55 -16.07
N ILE A 458 2.03 -25.95 -16.93
CA ILE A 458 3.47 -26.33 -17.31
C ILE A 458 4.38 -25.06 -17.60
N ASN A 459 5.74 -25.12 -17.53
CA ASN A 459 6.73 -23.98 -17.60
C ASN A 459 8.22 -24.38 -18.00
N VAL A 460 9.10 -23.48 -18.53
CA VAL A 460 10.59 -23.70 -18.84
C VAL A 460 11.47 -22.38 -18.89
N LYS A 461 12.81 -22.41 -18.63
CA LYS A 461 13.84 -21.30 -18.71
C LYS A 461 15.20 -21.71 -19.39
N PHE A 462 16.08 -20.76 -19.77
CA PHE A 462 17.53 -20.95 -20.16
C PHE A 462 18.44 -19.66 -20.00
N ASN A 463 19.79 -19.77 -20.05
CA ASN A 463 20.79 -18.71 -19.69
C ASN A 463 22.20 -18.84 -20.38
N ILE A 464 22.96 -17.73 -20.64
CA ILE A 464 24.36 -17.68 -21.22
C ILE A 464 25.16 -16.40 -20.78
N GLN A 465 26.51 -16.49 -20.59
CA GLN A 465 27.45 -15.38 -20.23
C GLN A 465 28.21 -14.71 -21.42
N ARG A 466 28.81 -13.51 -21.25
CA ARG A 466 29.67 -12.80 -22.26
C ARG A 466 30.87 -11.98 -21.69
N LYS A 467 31.69 -11.43 -22.62
CA LYS A 467 32.97 -10.70 -22.46
C LYS A 467 32.90 -9.38 -21.67
N LYS A 468 34.07 -8.91 -21.18
CA LYS A 468 34.26 -7.60 -20.54
C LYS A 468 34.37 -6.44 -21.57
N MET A 469 33.55 -5.42 -21.38
CA MET A 469 33.34 -4.16 -22.12
C MET A 469 33.49 -2.97 -21.14
N PRO A 470 33.55 -1.70 -21.60
CA PRO A 470 33.32 -0.55 -20.73
C PRO A 470 31.96 -0.64 -20.02
N VAL A 471 31.81 0.08 -18.90
CA VAL A 471 30.56 0.15 -18.15
C VAL A 471 29.63 1.15 -18.85
N ASP A 472 28.48 0.68 -19.32
CA ASP A 472 27.43 1.56 -19.86
C ASP A 472 26.72 2.25 -18.69
N LEU A 473 26.50 3.57 -18.76
CA LEU A 473 25.72 4.35 -17.77
C LEU A 473 24.51 4.98 -18.43
N TYR A 474 23.32 4.48 -18.10
CA TYR A 474 22.05 5.11 -18.40
C TYR A 474 21.80 6.29 -17.47
N GLN A 475 21.77 7.49 -18.07
CA GLN A 475 21.68 8.77 -17.36
C GLN A 475 20.67 9.73 -18.01
N ALA A 476 20.37 10.82 -17.31
CA ALA A 476 19.96 12.06 -17.93
C ALA A 476 20.95 13.14 -17.48
N VAL A 477 21.51 13.91 -18.41
CA VAL A 477 22.63 14.82 -18.17
C VAL A 477 22.37 15.80 -17.00
N GLY A 478 21.14 16.32 -16.87
CA GLY A 478 20.74 17.21 -15.78
C GLY A 478 20.55 16.57 -14.40
N SER A 479 20.75 15.25 -14.24
CA SER A 479 20.54 14.54 -12.97
C SER A 479 21.76 14.64 -12.05
N ALA A 480 21.56 15.15 -10.82
CA ALA A 480 22.58 15.15 -9.77
C ALA A 480 22.98 13.72 -9.33
N PRO A 481 22.05 12.77 -9.09
CA PRO A 481 22.39 11.35 -8.91
C PRO A 481 23.25 10.74 -10.02
N CYS A 482 23.03 11.11 -11.29
CA CYS A 482 23.89 10.67 -12.40
C CYS A 482 25.27 11.36 -12.38
N SER A 483 25.32 12.65 -11.99
CA SER A 483 26.58 13.37 -11.80
C SER A 483 27.44 12.74 -10.71
N ALA A 484 26.85 12.30 -9.59
CA ALA A 484 27.57 11.70 -8.47
C ALA A 484 28.27 10.39 -8.91
N VAL A 485 27.57 9.54 -9.66
CA VAL A 485 28.14 8.35 -10.30
C VAL A 485 29.28 8.72 -11.27
N ARG A 486 29.10 9.73 -12.13
CA ARG A 486 30.15 10.17 -13.07
C ARG A 486 31.41 10.71 -12.38
N LEU A 487 31.25 11.47 -11.29
CA LEU A 487 32.37 11.98 -10.49
C LEU A 487 33.11 10.81 -9.82
N THR A 488 32.40 9.87 -9.21
CA THR A 488 33.02 8.68 -8.60
C THR A 488 33.72 7.80 -9.62
N ALA A 489 33.11 7.56 -10.79
CA ALA A 489 33.75 6.82 -11.89
C ALA A 489 35.05 7.49 -12.35
N ALA A 490 35.05 8.82 -12.51
CA ALA A 490 36.24 9.60 -12.84
C ALA A 490 37.34 9.46 -11.76
N ALA A 491 36.96 9.51 -10.47
CA ALA A 491 37.89 9.38 -9.35
C ALA A 491 38.54 7.98 -9.24
N VAL A 492 37.83 6.90 -9.59
CA VAL A 492 38.40 5.54 -9.66
C VAL A 492 39.09 5.23 -11.00
N GLY A 493 38.91 6.08 -12.03
CA GLY A 493 39.48 5.90 -13.36
C GLY A 493 38.68 4.98 -14.29
N VAL A 494 37.38 4.80 -14.03
CA VAL A 494 36.46 4.06 -14.91
C VAL A 494 35.99 4.98 -16.04
N SER A 495 36.23 4.56 -17.28
CA SER A 495 35.61 5.17 -18.46
C SER A 495 34.19 4.64 -18.62
N LEU A 496 33.21 5.54 -18.56
CA LEU A 496 31.79 5.24 -18.73
C LEU A 496 31.36 5.48 -20.18
N ASN A 497 30.55 4.58 -20.72
CA ASN A 497 29.86 4.75 -21.99
C ASN A 497 28.46 5.34 -21.71
N LEU A 498 28.32 6.66 -21.89
CA LEU A 498 27.11 7.39 -21.48
C LEU A 498 25.93 7.08 -22.44
N LYS A 499 24.79 6.68 -21.87
CA LYS A 499 23.52 6.44 -22.55
C LYS A 499 22.50 7.45 -22.08
N ASP A 500 22.38 8.55 -22.81
CA ASP A 500 21.36 9.55 -22.50
C ASP A 500 19.95 8.96 -22.72
N THR A 501 19.15 9.00 -21.66
CA THR A 501 17.83 8.37 -21.55
C THR A 501 16.80 9.47 -21.28
N ASN A 502 15.93 9.74 -22.25
CA ASN A 502 15.02 10.88 -22.16
C ASN A 502 13.79 10.54 -21.30
N LEU A 503 13.81 10.98 -20.04
CA LEU A 503 12.68 10.78 -19.11
C LEU A 503 11.39 11.44 -19.59
N MET A 504 11.47 12.60 -20.26
CA MET A 504 10.29 13.39 -20.66
C MET A 504 9.47 12.74 -21.80
N VAL A 505 10.01 11.71 -22.46
CA VAL A 505 9.30 10.90 -23.47
C VAL A 505 9.19 9.43 -23.06
N GLY A 506 9.37 9.13 -21.77
CA GLY A 506 9.11 7.80 -21.20
C GLY A 506 10.13 6.71 -21.57
N GLU A 507 11.37 7.05 -21.95
CA GLU A 507 12.31 6.01 -22.43
C GLU A 507 12.67 4.96 -21.37
N HIS A 508 12.73 5.38 -20.12
CA HIS A 508 12.88 4.54 -18.93
C HIS A 508 11.70 3.58 -18.68
N LEU A 509 10.53 3.82 -19.31
CA LEU A 509 9.33 2.99 -19.23
C LEU A 509 9.22 1.98 -20.39
N LYS A 510 10.15 2.00 -21.34
CA LYS A 510 10.18 1.05 -22.46
C LYS A 510 10.53 -0.36 -21.96
N PRO A 511 9.97 -1.45 -22.55
CA PRO A 511 10.22 -2.82 -22.09
C PRO A 511 11.70 -3.21 -22.00
N GLU A 512 12.54 -2.67 -22.89
CA GLU A 512 13.98 -2.90 -22.93
C GLU A 512 14.67 -2.31 -21.69
N PHE A 513 14.22 -1.15 -21.21
CA PHE A 513 14.73 -0.52 -20.00
C PHE A 513 14.21 -1.22 -18.75
N LEU A 514 12.90 -1.52 -18.71
CA LEU A 514 12.26 -2.23 -17.59
C LEU A 514 12.88 -3.60 -17.32
N LYS A 515 13.39 -4.27 -18.37
CA LYS A 515 14.14 -5.54 -18.26
C LYS A 515 15.51 -5.39 -17.59
N MET A 516 16.15 -4.23 -17.70
CA MET A 516 17.42 -3.93 -17.01
C MET A 516 17.19 -3.38 -15.60
N ASN A 517 16.15 -2.54 -15.43
CA ASN A 517 15.78 -1.94 -14.16
C ASN A 517 14.23 -1.85 -14.02
N PRO A 518 13.57 -2.70 -13.21
CA PRO A 518 12.12 -2.68 -13.02
C PRO A 518 11.61 -1.49 -12.17
N GLN A 519 12.49 -0.81 -11.43
CA GLN A 519 12.21 0.50 -10.81
C GLN A 519 12.21 1.65 -11.83
N HIS A 520 12.57 1.43 -13.10
CA HIS A 520 12.61 2.45 -14.16
C HIS A 520 13.40 3.73 -13.79
N THR A 521 14.36 3.63 -12.86
CA THR A 521 15.14 4.75 -12.34
C THR A 521 16.44 4.99 -13.12
N ILE A 522 16.97 6.20 -13.00
CA ILE A 522 18.34 6.54 -13.38
C ILE A 522 19.07 7.20 -12.18
N PRO A 523 20.39 6.99 -12.01
CA PRO A 523 21.28 6.20 -12.87
C PRO A 523 21.06 4.69 -12.79
N THR A 524 21.27 4.01 -13.92
CA THR A 524 21.41 2.56 -14.04
C THR A 524 22.69 2.26 -14.82
N ILE A 525 23.50 1.30 -14.39
CA ILE A 525 24.68 0.81 -15.14
C ILE A 525 24.47 -0.60 -15.69
N ASP A 526 25.24 -0.94 -16.73
CA ASP A 526 25.56 -2.31 -17.15
C ASP A 526 27.08 -2.52 -17.04
N ASP A 527 27.54 -3.28 -16.03
CA ASP A 527 28.90 -3.86 -16.01
C ASP A 527 28.85 -5.33 -16.45
N ASN A 528 28.73 -5.52 -17.77
CA ASN A 528 28.92 -6.79 -18.46
C ASN A 528 27.84 -7.85 -18.11
N GLY A 529 26.58 -7.45 -18.24
CA GLY A 529 25.39 -8.21 -17.84
C GLY A 529 25.07 -8.08 -16.35
N PHE A 530 25.83 -7.28 -15.60
CA PHE A 530 25.50 -6.90 -14.22
C PHE A 530 24.82 -5.54 -14.23
N TYR A 531 23.49 -5.56 -14.17
CA TYR A 531 22.66 -4.36 -14.04
C TYR A 531 22.62 -3.91 -12.58
N LEU A 532 22.94 -2.63 -12.34
CA LEU A 532 22.88 -2.02 -11.02
C LEU A 532 22.33 -0.59 -11.13
N TRP A 533 21.36 -0.27 -10.29
CA TRP A 533 20.74 1.06 -10.13
C TRP A 533 20.70 1.43 -8.64
N GLU A 534 20.24 2.65 -8.35
CA GLU A 534 20.53 3.44 -7.13
C GLU A 534 21.95 4.03 -7.15
N SER A 535 22.04 5.36 -7.25
CA SER A 535 23.32 6.08 -7.46
C SER A 535 24.37 5.75 -6.41
N ARG A 536 23.97 5.67 -5.14
CA ARG A 536 24.86 5.46 -3.99
C ARG A 536 25.36 4.01 -3.91
N ALA A 537 24.53 3.04 -4.32
CA ALA A 537 24.95 1.65 -4.54
C ALA A 537 25.95 1.55 -5.69
N ILE A 538 25.69 2.22 -6.82
CA ILE A 538 26.63 2.29 -7.96
C ILE A 538 27.97 2.92 -7.54
N MET A 539 27.95 3.99 -6.75
CA MET A 539 29.18 4.65 -6.27
C MET A 539 30.01 3.73 -5.36
N GLY A 540 29.37 3.02 -4.42
CA GLY A 540 30.02 1.99 -3.60
C GLY A 540 30.60 0.86 -4.44
N TYR A 541 29.82 0.34 -5.40
CA TYR A 541 30.24 -0.69 -6.34
C TYR A 541 31.48 -0.29 -7.14
N LEU A 542 31.48 0.91 -7.74
CA LEU A 542 32.59 1.39 -8.55
C LEU A 542 33.90 1.50 -7.75
N VAL A 543 33.84 1.85 -6.45
CA VAL A 543 35.04 1.87 -5.58
C VAL A 543 35.46 0.46 -5.17
N ASP A 544 34.55 -0.39 -4.69
CA ASP A 544 34.92 -1.75 -4.25
C ASP A 544 35.40 -2.65 -5.44
N GLN A 545 34.96 -2.37 -6.68
CA GLN A 545 35.32 -3.11 -7.91
C GLN A 545 36.52 -2.53 -8.69
N TYR A 546 36.68 -1.20 -8.77
CA TYR A 546 37.72 -0.55 -9.60
C TYR A 546 38.66 0.38 -8.85
N GLY A 547 38.42 0.65 -7.56
CA GLY A 547 39.27 1.50 -6.73
C GLY A 547 40.67 0.92 -6.56
N LYS A 548 41.70 1.75 -6.84
CA LYS A 548 43.13 1.38 -6.63
C LYS A 548 43.50 1.19 -5.15
N ASN A 549 42.69 1.75 -4.26
CA ASN A 549 42.73 1.61 -2.81
C ASN A 549 41.33 1.91 -2.26
N ASP A 550 41.15 1.77 -0.95
CA ASP A 550 39.87 1.98 -0.27
C ASP A 550 39.67 3.42 0.26
N SER A 551 40.48 4.41 -0.14
CA SER A 551 40.41 5.75 0.47
C SER A 551 39.03 6.41 0.33
N LEU A 552 38.39 6.26 -0.83
CA LEU A 552 37.05 6.78 -1.11
C LEU A 552 35.92 5.98 -0.44
N TYR A 553 36.15 4.72 -0.09
CA TYR A 553 35.19 3.85 0.60
C TYR A 553 35.91 2.84 1.52
N PRO A 554 36.35 3.26 2.72
CA PRO A 554 37.29 2.50 3.55
C PRO A 554 36.80 1.09 3.90
N LYS A 555 37.70 0.11 3.98
CA LYS A 555 37.38 -1.28 4.39
C LYS A 555 37.38 -1.48 5.91
N ASP A 556 37.76 -0.46 6.67
CA ASP A 556 37.55 -0.39 8.11
C ASP A 556 36.07 -0.10 8.43
N ALA A 557 35.42 -1.04 9.12
CA ALA A 557 33.97 -0.99 9.40
C ALA A 557 33.53 0.31 10.11
N LYS A 558 34.37 0.87 10.98
CA LYS A 558 34.07 2.11 11.72
C LYS A 558 34.01 3.31 10.77
N LYS A 559 35.00 3.46 9.88
CA LYS A 559 34.99 4.49 8.83
C LYS A 559 33.88 4.23 7.79
N ARG A 560 33.69 2.98 7.35
CA ARG A 560 32.65 2.61 6.37
C ARG A 560 31.25 2.95 6.87
N ALA A 561 30.95 2.70 8.14
CA ALA A 561 29.68 3.07 8.77
C ALA A 561 29.42 4.59 8.73
N VAL A 562 30.43 5.43 8.99
CA VAL A 562 30.29 6.90 8.90
C VAL A 562 30.06 7.36 7.45
N VAL A 563 30.77 6.78 6.47
CA VAL A 563 30.52 7.08 5.04
C VAL A 563 29.10 6.69 4.65
N ASN A 564 28.63 5.51 5.06
CA ASN A 564 27.28 5.06 4.79
C ASN A 564 26.24 5.95 5.48
N GLN A 565 26.45 6.35 6.74
CA GLN A 565 25.58 7.30 7.46
C GLN A 565 25.39 8.61 6.67
N ARG A 566 26.46 9.13 6.05
CA ARG A 566 26.37 10.34 5.20
C ARG A 566 25.68 10.08 3.86
N LEU A 567 25.85 8.90 3.25
CA LEU A 567 25.14 8.51 2.03
C LEU A 567 23.63 8.33 2.25
N PHE A 568 23.20 7.69 3.34
CA PHE A 568 21.77 7.53 3.67
C PHE A 568 21.14 8.87 4.10
N PHE A 569 21.85 9.69 4.88
CA PHE A 569 21.44 11.08 5.16
C PHE A 569 21.25 11.90 3.88
N ASP A 570 22.19 11.82 2.93
CA ASP A 570 22.06 12.51 1.64
C ASP A 570 20.86 12.01 0.85
N ALA A 571 20.61 10.70 0.81
CA ALA A 571 19.45 10.12 0.14
C ALA A 571 18.12 10.59 0.77
N ASN A 572 17.96 10.39 2.06
CA ASN A 572 16.65 10.41 2.74
C ASN A 572 16.31 11.74 3.41
N VAL A 573 17.30 12.62 3.61
CA VAL A 573 17.13 13.91 4.31
C VAL A 573 17.49 15.08 3.40
N LEU A 574 18.73 15.13 2.90
CA LEU A 574 19.21 16.30 2.15
C LEU A 574 18.63 16.36 0.72
N TYR A 575 18.82 15.31 -0.08
CA TYR A 575 18.29 15.24 -1.44
C TYR A 575 16.75 15.14 -1.43
N GLN A 576 16.15 14.43 -0.47
CA GLN A 576 14.70 14.35 -0.36
C GLN A 576 14.06 15.69 0.00
N SER A 577 14.63 16.48 0.91
CA SER A 577 14.10 17.83 1.22
C SER A 577 14.25 18.80 0.04
N PHE A 578 15.34 18.72 -0.72
CA PHE A 578 15.47 19.43 -2.01
C PHE A 578 14.35 19.02 -2.98
N ALA A 579 14.14 17.71 -3.18
CA ALA A 579 13.17 17.18 -4.13
C ALA A 579 11.72 17.52 -3.74
N ASP A 580 11.33 17.29 -2.48
CA ASP A 580 9.98 17.54 -1.95
C ASP A 580 9.52 18.99 -2.18
N TYR A 581 10.45 19.95 -2.08
CA TYR A 581 10.21 21.39 -2.25
C TYR A 581 10.32 21.83 -3.72
N TYR A 582 11.46 21.59 -4.38
CA TYR A 582 11.74 22.16 -5.70
C TYR A 582 11.08 21.40 -6.86
N TYR A 583 10.95 20.07 -6.81
CA TYR A 583 10.42 19.30 -7.94
C TYR A 583 8.92 19.58 -8.22
N PRO A 584 8.04 19.72 -7.22
CA PRO A 584 6.66 20.17 -7.47
C PRO A 584 6.57 21.55 -8.13
N MET A 585 7.44 22.50 -7.76
CA MET A 585 7.47 23.83 -8.39
C MET A 585 7.94 23.76 -9.85
N ILE A 586 9.05 23.04 -10.10
CA ILE A 586 9.64 22.89 -11.44
C ILE A 586 8.69 22.13 -12.38
N PHE A 587 8.35 20.89 -12.03
CA PHE A 587 7.65 19.98 -12.94
C PHE A 587 6.14 20.21 -12.95
N ALA A 588 5.49 20.40 -11.80
CA ALA A 588 4.03 20.58 -11.71
C ALA A 588 3.58 22.06 -11.67
N GLY A 589 4.46 23.01 -11.32
CA GLY A 589 4.06 24.41 -11.12
C GLY A 589 3.35 24.68 -9.78
N ALA A 590 3.55 23.81 -8.78
CA ALA A 590 3.02 24.01 -7.45
C ALA A 590 3.51 25.33 -6.80
N PRO A 591 2.75 25.94 -5.88
CA PRO A 591 3.21 27.08 -5.09
C PRO A 591 4.34 26.71 -4.11
N LYS A 592 5.02 27.73 -3.55
CA LYS A 592 6.04 27.54 -2.52
C LYS A 592 5.42 26.97 -1.23
N ASP A 593 5.95 25.84 -0.77
CA ASP A 593 5.57 25.20 0.50
C ASP A 593 6.61 25.53 1.58
N LEU A 594 6.24 26.45 2.50
CA LEU A 594 7.14 26.89 3.58
C LEU A 594 7.45 25.76 4.58
N THR A 595 6.55 24.80 4.77
CA THR A 595 6.76 23.68 5.71
C THR A 595 7.84 22.71 5.20
N LYS A 596 7.98 22.60 3.87
CA LYS A 596 9.08 21.87 3.22
C LYS A 596 10.36 22.68 3.16
N PHE A 597 10.27 24.00 3.01
CA PHE A 597 11.44 24.88 3.10
C PHE A 597 12.14 24.76 4.46
N GLU A 598 11.39 24.68 5.57
CA GLU A 598 11.96 24.37 6.89
C GLU A 598 12.73 23.03 6.97
N LYS A 599 12.38 22.04 6.15
CA LYS A 599 13.11 20.76 6.10
C LYS A 599 14.47 20.91 5.42
N ILE A 600 14.58 21.81 4.44
CA ILE A 600 15.86 22.18 3.80
C ILE A 600 16.78 22.84 4.82
N GLU A 601 16.28 23.83 5.57
CA GLU A 601 17.02 24.51 6.64
C GLU A 601 17.62 23.49 7.63
N LYS A 602 16.77 22.63 8.20
CA LYS A 602 17.16 21.60 9.18
C LYS A 602 18.13 20.56 8.59
N ALA A 603 17.99 20.21 7.31
CA ALA A 603 18.93 19.32 6.63
C ALA A 603 20.33 19.97 6.45
N LEU A 604 20.37 21.26 6.12
CA LEU A 604 21.62 22.01 5.98
C LEU A 604 22.27 22.29 7.36
N GLU A 605 21.49 22.55 8.41
CA GLU A 605 21.99 22.62 9.80
C GLU A 605 22.70 21.33 10.21
N PHE A 606 22.12 20.16 9.94
CA PHE A 606 22.79 18.87 10.21
C PHE A 606 24.08 18.70 9.40
N LEU A 607 24.10 19.10 8.13
CA LEU A 607 25.30 18.97 7.29
C LEU A 607 26.42 19.94 7.73
N ASP A 608 26.11 21.19 8.08
CA ASP A 608 27.11 22.12 8.60
C ASP A 608 27.70 21.61 9.93
N LYS A 609 26.85 21.00 10.77
CA LYS A 609 27.28 20.34 12.01
C LYS A 609 28.12 19.08 11.79
N PHE A 610 27.87 18.30 10.72
CA PHE A 610 28.74 17.18 10.33
C PHE A 610 30.12 17.62 9.82
N LEU A 611 30.26 18.88 9.40
CA LEU A 611 31.51 19.49 8.94
C LEU A 611 32.22 20.30 10.04
N GLU A 612 31.67 20.35 11.26
CA GLU A 612 32.27 21.07 12.38
C GLU A 612 33.56 20.37 12.84
N ASN A 613 34.70 21.06 12.73
CA ASN A 613 36.06 20.56 13.00
C ASN A 613 36.60 19.48 12.03
N GLU A 614 35.88 19.14 10.96
CA GLU A 614 36.30 18.15 9.97
C GLU A 614 36.53 18.76 8.58
N ASN A 615 37.27 18.07 7.71
CA ASN A 615 37.60 18.57 6.36
C ASN A 615 36.62 18.10 5.27
N TYR A 616 35.91 17.01 5.53
CA TYR A 616 35.05 16.26 4.61
C TYR A 616 33.86 15.71 5.41
N VAL A 617 32.74 15.38 4.74
CA VAL A 617 31.48 15.01 5.43
C VAL A 617 31.60 13.77 6.32
N ALA A 618 32.55 12.87 5.99
CA ALA A 618 32.85 11.65 6.72
C ALA A 618 34.18 11.72 7.53
N GLY A 619 34.72 12.93 7.75
CA GLY A 619 35.89 13.18 8.60
C GLY A 619 37.09 13.80 7.85
N LYS A 620 38.27 13.20 8.03
CA LYS A 620 39.56 13.82 7.65
C LYS A 620 40.01 13.59 6.21
N ASN A 621 39.35 12.69 5.46
CA ASN A 621 39.66 12.34 4.08
C ASN A 621 38.40 12.40 3.21
N MET A 622 38.55 12.70 1.92
CA MET A 622 37.44 12.67 0.94
C MET A 622 36.91 11.25 0.73
N THR A 623 35.60 11.12 0.59
CA THR A 623 34.90 9.84 0.39
C THR A 623 33.82 9.94 -0.70
N ILE A 624 33.19 8.81 -1.04
CA ILE A 624 32.00 8.81 -1.92
C ILE A 624 30.80 9.58 -1.32
N ALA A 625 30.75 9.77 0.00
CA ALA A 625 29.73 10.62 0.61
C ALA A 625 29.88 12.09 0.21
N ASP A 626 31.12 12.59 0.14
CA ASP A 626 31.41 13.94 -0.35
C ASP A 626 30.99 14.09 -1.82
N HIS A 627 31.28 13.09 -2.65
CA HIS A 627 30.87 13.07 -4.06
C HIS A 627 29.34 13.17 -4.21
N SER A 628 28.58 12.45 -3.36
CA SER A 628 27.12 12.47 -3.36
C SER A 628 26.60 13.86 -2.95
N ILE A 629 26.96 14.30 -1.74
CA ILE A 629 26.46 15.54 -1.14
C ILE A 629 26.87 16.78 -1.95
N THR A 630 28.04 16.78 -2.61
CA THR A 630 28.46 17.92 -3.45
C THR A 630 27.51 18.12 -4.62
N THR A 631 26.95 17.05 -5.19
CA THR A 631 25.94 17.20 -6.26
C THR A 631 24.64 17.77 -5.72
N THR A 632 24.18 17.33 -4.55
CA THR A 632 23.01 17.87 -3.86
C THR A 632 23.18 19.36 -3.52
N ILE A 633 24.31 19.76 -2.93
CA ILE A 633 24.62 21.17 -2.61
C ILE A 633 24.75 22.03 -3.87
N SER A 634 25.31 21.50 -4.95
CA SER A 634 25.34 22.23 -6.24
C SER A 634 23.97 22.44 -6.88
N ASN A 635 22.95 21.68 -6.47
CA ASN A 635 21.56 21.95 -6.87
C ASN A 635 20.92 23.06 -6.01
N PHE A 636 21.32 23.25 -4.75
CA PHE A 636 20.88 24.41 -3.96
C PHE A 636 21.47 25.72 -4.52
N GLU A 637 22.77 25.72 -4.85
CA GLU A 637 23.42 26.83 -5.58
C GLU A 637 22.73 27.12 -6.93
N LEU A 638 22.25 26.08 -7.62
CA LEU A 638 21.52 26.20 -8.88
C LEU A 638 20.12 26.82 -8.76
N MET A 639 19.50 26.73 -7.58
CA MET A 639 18.18 27.31 -7.28
C MET A 639 18.30 28.63 -6.50
N ASP A 640 19.45 29.31 -6.62
CA ASP A 640 19.78 30.59 -5.98
C ASP A 640 19.55 30.60 -4.45
N TYR A 641 19.75 29.46 -3.79
CA TYR A 641 19.63 29.33 -2.33
C TYR A 641 20.88 29.87 -1.62
N ASP A 642 20.69 30.76 -0.64
CA ASP A 642 21.79 31.34 0.13
C ASP A 642 22.40 30.37 1.16
N LEU A 643 23.55 29.81 0.80
CA LEU A 643 24.37 28.95 1.65
C LEU A 643 25.30 29.72 2.62
N SER A 644 25.38 31.06 2.54
CA SER A 644 26.41 31.85 3.27
C SER A 644 26.36 31.71 4.79
N LYS A 645 25.15 31.56 5.34
CA LYS A 645 24.89 31.23 6.76
C LYS A 645 25.54 29.90 7.20
N PHE A 646 25.66 28.93 6.30
CA PHE A 646 26.31 27.65 6.56
C PHE A 646 27.81 27.75 6.24
N THR A 647 28.55 28.27 7.22
CA THR A 647 29.97 28.62 7.09
C THR A 647 30.86 27.40 6.84
N ASN A 648 30.54 26.23 7.38
CA ASN A 648 31.32 25.02 7.18
C ASN A 648 30.96 24.35 5.84
N ILE A 649 29.67 24.32 5.46
CA ILE A 649 29.23 23.93 4.11
C ILE A 649 29.92 24.79 3.05
N THR A 650 29.94 26.12 3.21
CA THR A 650 30.54 27.02 2.23
C THR A 650 32.04 26.77 2.03
N LYS A 651 32.80 26.53 3.13
CA LYS A 651 34.22 26.17 3.06
C LYS A 651 34.45 24.83 2.39
N TRP A 652 33.73 23.80 2.82
CA TRP A 652 33.82 22.44 2.29
C TRP A 652 33.40 22.38 0.82
N TYR A 653 32.31 23.03 0.44
CA TYR A 653 31.82 23.04 -0.94
C TYR A 653 32.83 23.69 -1.89
N LYS A 654 33.45 24.81 -1.48
CA LYS A 654 34.57 25.42 -2.22
C LYS A 654 35.75 24.46 -2.37
N ARG A 655 36.10 23.70 -1.32
CA ARG A 655 37.13 22.65 -1.38
C ARG A 655 36.75 21.56 -2.40
N MET A 656 35.51 21.07 -2.37
CA MET A 656 35.05 19.99 -3.26
C MET A 656 35.09 20.39 -4.73
N LYS A 657 34.76 21.64 -5.09
CA LYS A 657 34.92 22.14 -6.47
C LYS A 657 36.36 22.03 -6.98
N SER A 658 37.35 22.25 -6.12
CA SER A 658 38.78 22.20 -6.48
C SER A 658 39.43 20.82 -6.40
N GLU A 659 38.93 19.91 -5.56
CA GLU A 659 39.59 18.63 -5.28
C GLU A 659 38.93 17.43 -5.98
N ILE A 660 37.64 17.50 -6.36
CA ILE A 660 36.97 16.38 -7.04
C ILE A 660 37.40 16.32 -8.51
N VAL A 661 37.87 15.13 -8.94
CA VAL A 661 38.32 14.87 -10.32
C VAL A 661 37.18 15.12 -11.32
N LYS A 662 37.46 15.90 -12.37
CA LYS A 662 36.50 16.30 -13.43
C LYS A 662 35.25 17.03 -12.90
N TYR A 663 35.31 17.70 -11.74
CA TYR A 663 34.18 18.43 -11.17
C TYR A 663 33.52 19.40 -12.16
N ASP A 664 34.27 20.37 -12.69
CA ASP A 664 33.73 21.39 -13.59
C ASP A 664 33.20 20.80 -14.90
N GLU A 665 33.93 19.84 -15.49
CA GLU A 665 33.53 19.15 -16.72
C GLU A 665 32.13 18.51 -16.59
N ILE A 666 31.89 17.78 -15.50
CA ILE A 666 30.64 17.05 -15.27
C ILE A 666 29.52 17.97 -14.75
N ARG A 667 29.83 18.92 -13.86
CA ARG A 667 28.81 19.78 -13.24
C ARG A 667 28.41 20.96 -14.11
N VAL A 668 29.30 21.59 -14.88
CA VAL A 668 28.91 22.68 -15.81
C VAL A 668 27.99 22.15 -16.91
N GLU A 669 28.29 20.96 -17.46
CA GLU A 669 27.42 20.27 -18.41
C GLU A 669 26.04 19.98 -17.80
N SER A 670 26.02 19.34 -16.63
CA SER A 670 24.78 18.94 -15.95
C SER A 670 23.91 20.13 -15.53
N ILE A 671 24.52 21.19 -14.98
CA ILE A 671 23.84 22.43 -14.61
C ILE A 671 23.21 23.09 -15.85
N LYS A 672 23.96 23.16 -16.97
CA LYS A 672 23.45 23.71 -18.24
C LYS A 672 22.25 22.90 -18.77
N ALA A 673 22.32 21.57 -18.70
CA ALA A 673 21.22 20.70 -19.10
C ALA A 673 19.98 20.86 -18.21
N PHE A 674 20.15 21.01 -16.90
CA PHE A 674 19.03 21.21 -15.97
C PHE A 674 18.38 22.61 -16.14
N LYS A 675 19.17 23.68 -16.35
CA LYS A 675 18.61 25.00 -16.69
C LYS A 675 17.79 24.96 -17.97
N ALA A 676 18.30 24.34 -19.04
CA ALA A 676 17.58 24.19 -20.30
C ALA A 676 16.25 23.40 -20.15
N LEU A 677 16.21 22.40 -19.26
CA LEU A 677 14.98 21.69 -18.92
C LEU A 677 13.98 22.60 -18.19
N MET A 678 14.41 23.37 -17.19
CA MET A 678 13.54 24.33 -16.49
C MET A 678 13.00 25.41 -17.44
N ASP A 679 13.84 25.96 -18.32
CA ASP A 679 13.46 26.94 -19.35
C ASP A 679 12.46 26.38 -20.38
N THR A 680 12.47 25.05 -20.60
CA THR A 680 11.52 24.37 -21.49
C THR A 680 10.20 24.09 -20.79
N LEU A 681 10.21 23.83 -19.49
CA LEU A 681 9.02 23.58 -18.67
C LEU A 681 8.28 24.87 -18.30
N SER A 682 8.98 26.00 -18.12
CA SER A 682 8.36 27.31 -17.91
C SER A 682 7.62 27.81 -19.16
N LYS A 683 8.25 27.67 -20.34
CA LYS A 683 7.67 28.04 -21.65
C LYS A 683 6.46 27.20 -22.09
N LYS A 684 6.12 26.12 -21.36
CA LYS A 684 4.89 25.34 -21.56
C LYS A 684 3.73 25.77 -20.66
N LYS A 685 3.92 26.79 -19.82
CA LYS A 685 2.90 27.34 -18.89
C LYS A 685 2.38 28.72 -19.35
N HIS A 686 2.68 29.08 -20.60
CA HIS A 686 2.26 30.28 -21.34
C HIS A 686 1.90 29.87 -22.77
#